data_AF-A0A7W1VRG4-F1
#
_entry.id   AF-A0A7W1VRG4-F1
#
_cell.length_a   1.000
_cell.length_b   1.000
_cell.length_c   1.000
_cell.angle_alpha   90.00
_cell.angle_beta   90.00
_cell.angle_gamma   90.00
#
_symmetry.space_group_name_H-M   'P 1'
#
loop_
_entity.id
_entity.type
_entity.pdbx_description
1 polymer ?
#
loop_
_entity_poly.entity_id
_entity_poly.type
_entity_poly.pdbx_seq_one_letter_code
_entity_poly.pdbx_strand_id
1 'polypeptide(L)'
;MKDLFRATLSLLIVSALLIASEIGAAEISKTPTATNNAQELSATVLMGGVGGVYFYAQPGELIIEVEKRDRNRRNVRTELRAILAGPDRRVLQEQIIPGDGQSSGSGVGPVQRCRFVTRVETAGVYVLNITTSRDRYGLEAFWGFRSNCKQYLIETARGHRDAAHEEPIVLLSPERPTNICFLPREGSFSVEISDLPKSAASLEMFDGNGKLIATLPATAGRVSHQFAADIDRNATPWRLHFPSAEAVVHIDGLTRWNNDDSFPNMTVWTPDPDSWFSFLENRWMLTPYNRTTYGTPGGRREIAFQVHNNSDRSRAFDLAIEFPEKEWPAHLETGRVLVNARSATNVTLHFTMPNRNQTRSARIRSTPVDDPQFTTYSTLTAKAGTAPAAKPLATPLLLKPYEHENQRFGYLPDYPVERQMYFDLHNRPFVSIGDRVMTLRDKEWSNSFLSPVLGVGASAYPAAKIAFDKENDIYLLASTPSTPTLQHSTDGGKSFTAYPIPGRPAVYDIEQFSGHNVPDGPPPFLRYTFIARDETVFWRKVNKLELFLPRKENGRIVIGDPIPISDECIGLSVHSGNPSSIVSRGSKVHVTWGEATDPKVEVPGVPVYVATYDRESGKLGKPTLVAHGAPANDSHNTPSITMDKKGYLHVLGGTHGRPFPYVQSLKPNDAGSGWTEPTFLGELNQTYIGLVCGPDDTLHCVFRLWRHETDPHPASTHATLAYQRKPPGKPWEKPQVLIASPFSEYSVFYHRLTIDRKGRLFLSYDYWSTFWFYRNDQPSRERSVLMSANGGKTWKLAEGKDLR
;
A
#
# COMPACT_ATOMS: atom_id res chain seq x y z
N MET A 1 -42.30 2.03 40.64
CA MET A 1 -43.43 2.39 41.52
C MET A 1 -43.83 3.81 41.14
N LYS A 2 -44.76 3.96 40.19
CA LYS A 2 -46.22 4.10 40.44
C LYS A 2 -46.47 5.30 41.35
N ASP A 3 -46.74 6.47 40.78
CA ASP A 3 -48.09 6.95 40.37
C ASP A 3 -48.99 7.32 41.56
N LEU A 4 -49.72 8.42 41.34
CA LEU A 4 -50.74 9.12 42.16
C LEU A 4 -50.23 10.39 42.86
N PHE A 5 -50.85 11.57 42.76
CA PHE A 5 -52.23 11.85 42.38
C PHE A 5 -52.38 13.31 41.88
N ARG A 6 -53.11 13.46 40.77
CA ARG A 6 -53.72 14.68 40.24
C ARG A 6 -54.95 15.07 41.08
N ALA A 7 -55.23 16.37 41.20
CA ALA A 7 -56.53 17.03 41.05
C ALA A 7 -56.28 18.53 41.29
N THR A 8 -56.76 19.48 40.49
CA THR A 8 -58.20 19.75 40.29
C THR A 8 -58.50 20.35 38.90
N LEU A 9 -59.75 20.16 38.49
CA LEU A 9 -60.37 20.31 37.16
C LEU A 9 -61.27 21.57 37.10
N SER A 10 -61.61 22.00 35.86
CA SER A 10 -62.82 22.77 35.42
C SER A 10 -62.53 24.24 35.01
N LEU A 11 -63.01 24.83 33.90
CA LEU A 11 -63.98 24.44 32.86
C LEU A 11 -63.81 25.36 31.61
N LEU A 12 -64.06 24.77 30.43
CA LEU A 12 -64.42 25.18 29.04
C LEU A 12 -64.99 26.59 28.69
N ILE A 13 -65.21 27.08 27.44
CA ILE A 13 -64.75 27.04 26.01
C ILE A 13 -65.49 28.24 25.30
N VAL A 14 -64.97 28.82 24.18
CA VAL A 14 -65.69 29.16 22.90
C VAL A 14 -65.57 30.64 22.41
N SER A 15 -64.86 30.81 21.26
CA SER A 15 -65.05 31.76 20.12
C SER A 15 -64.97 33.30 20.32
N ALA A 16 -64.47 34.15 19.41
CA ALA A 16 -63.76 34.04 18.14
C ALA A 16 -63.31 35.46 17.66
N LEU A 17 -62.46 35.48 16.61
CA LEU A 17 -62.21 36.53 15.59
C LEU A 17 -61.15 37.66 15.81
N LEU A 18 -60.09 37.53 14.97
CA LEU A 18 -59.52 38.49 13.99
C LEU A 18 -58.22 39.30 14.30
N ILE A 19 -57.21 38.94 13.47
CA ILE A 19 -56.12 39.73 12.82
C ILE A 19 -54.95 40.15 13.73
N ALA A 20 -53.67 40.04 13.37
CA ALA A 20 -52.86 39.29 12.39
C ALA A 20 -51.38 39.69 12.64
N SER A 21 -50.44 38.78 12.33
CA SER A 21 -48.99 38.93 12.03
C SER A 21 -48.22 37.78 12.69
N GLU A 22 -48.13 36.63 12.02
CA GLU A 22 -47.04 36.22 11.10
C GLU A 22 -45.88 35.50 11.82
N ILE A 23 -46.14 34.24 12.20
CA ILE A 23 -45.18 33.12 12.08
C ILE A 23 -45.99 31.92 11.60
N GLY A 24 -45.87 31.58 10.31
CA GLY A 24 -46.50 30.42 9.70
C GLY A 24 -45.47 29.36 9.36
N ALA A 25 -45.47 28.27 10.12
CA ALA A 25 -45.08 26.97 9.61
C ALA A 25 -46.00 26.62 8.43
N ALA A 26 -45.44 26.15 7.32
CA ALA A 26 -46.20 25.61 6.21
C ALA A 26 -46.02 24.10 6.14
N GLU A 27 -47.16 23.45 6.06
CA GLU A 27 -47.41 22.02 6.13
C GLU A 27 -46.78 21.22 4.99
N ILE A 28 -46.55 19.96 5.34
CA ILE A 28 -46.50 18.81 4.45
C ILE A 28 -47.84 18.73 3.70
N SER A 29 -47.86 19.08 2.40
CA SER A 29 -48.94 18.70 1.51
C SER A 29 -48.54 18.75 0.04
N LYS A 30 -48.88 17.66 -0.65
CA LYS A 30 -49.01 17.47 -2.11
C LYS A 30 -47.71 17.28 -2.89
N THR A 31 -47.42 16.00 -3.07
CA THR A 31 -46.92 15.36 -4.30
C THR A 31 -46.91 16.30 -5.51
N PRO A 32 -45.73 16.65 -6.05
CA PRO A 32 -45.66 17.21 -7.39
C PRO A 32 -46.13 16.11 -8.33
N THR A 33 -47.26 16.37 -8.99
CA THR A 33 -47.75 15.56 -10.09
C THR A 33 -46.60 15.37 -11.06
N ALA A 34 -46.27 14.11 -11.32
CA ALA A 34 -45.35 13.70 -12.36
C ALA A 34 -45.77 14.37 -13.67
N THR A 35 -45.12 15.48 -14.01
CA THR A 35 -45.10 15.97 -15.37
C THR A 35 -44.01 15.18 -16.05
N ASN A 36 -44.49 14.18 -16.81
CA ASN A 36 -43.74 13.40 -17.77
C ASN A 36 -42.80 14.31 -18.57
N ASN A 37 -41.53 14.31 -18.17
CA ASN A 37 -40.40 14.31 -19.07
C ASN A 37 -39.43 13.24 -18.58
N ALA A 38 -39.96 12.02 -18.48
CA ALA A 38 -39.19 10.82 -18.73
C ALA A 38 -38.80 10.84 -20.22
N GLN A 39 -37.82 11.67 -20.57
CA GLN A 39 -36.96 11.31 -21.69
C GLN A 39 -36.26 10.03 -21.22
N GLU A 40 -36.55 8.93 -21.91
CA GLU A 40 -35.90 7.63 -21.75
C GLU A 40 -34.38 7.80 -21.78
N LEU A 41 -33.79 7.99 -20.60
CA LEU A 41 -32.36 7.81 -20.40
C LEU A 41 -32.13 6.30 -20.44
N SER A 42 -31.53 5.83 -21.53
CA SER A 42 -31.18 4.41 -21.73
C SER A 42 -30.59 3.83 -20.45
N ALA A 43 -30.96 2.59 -20.11
CA ALA A 43 -30.41 1.89 -18.96
C ALA A 43 -28.86 1.94 -18.96
N THR A 44 -28.23 1.79 -17.78
CA THR A 44 -26.78 1.82 -17.57
C THR A 44 -26.12 0.48 -17.84
N VAL A 45 -25.03 0.40 -18.61
CA VAL A 45 -24.33 -0.88 -18.84
C VAL A 45 -23.75 -1.34 -17.51
N LEU A 46 -24.18 -2.51 -17.05
CA LEU A 46 -23.69 -3.09 -15.80
C LEU A 46 -22.44 -3.92 -16.07
N MET A 47 -21.48 -3.78 -15.17
CA MET A 47 -20.21 -4.46 -15.21
C MET A 47 -19.90 -5.18 -13.90
N GLY A 48 -19.17 -6.28 -14.01
CA GLY A 48 -18.57 -6.96 -12.86
C GLY A 48 -17.25 -6.34 -12.43
N GLY A 49 -16.61 -6.94 -11.43
CA GLY A 49 -15.37 -6.42 -10.88
C GLY A 49 -15.61 -5.29 -9.88
N VAL A 50 -14.50 -4.77 -9.35
CA VAL A 50 -14.45 -3.54 -8.57
C VAL A 50 -13.64 -2.53 -9.39
N GLY A 51 -13.20 -1.42 -8.80
CA GLY A 51 -12.27 -0.51 -9.47
C GLY A 51 -12.76 0.92 -9.42
N GLY A 52 -13.09 1.52 -10.57
CA GLY A 52 -13.58 2.89 -10.59
C GLY A 52 -13.72 3.53 -11.95
N VAL A 53 -13.91 4.85 -11.93
CA VAL A 53 -14.08 5.69 -13.11
C VAL A 53 -13.25 6.96 -12.96
N TYR A 54 -12.51 7.33 -13.99
CA TYR A 54 -11.87 8.64 -14.14
C TYR A 54 -12.78 9.54 -14.96
N PHE A 55 -13.12 10.72 -14.44
CA PHE A 55 -13.95 11.71 -15.12
C PHE A 55 -13.11 12.95 -15.43
N TYR A 56 -13.04 13.34 -16.69
CA TYR A 56 -12.48 14.64 -17.05
C TYR A 56 -13.60 15.69 -17.06
N ALA A 57 -13.84 16.28 -15.89
CA ALA A 57 -14.99 17.15 -15.68
C ALA A 57 -14.63 18.61 -15.98
N GLN A 58 -15.53 19.31 -16.67
CA GLN A 58 -15.43 20.73 -16.99
C GLN A 58 -16.18 21.59 -15.96
N PRO A 59 -15.88 22.90 -15.84
CA PRO A 59 -16.57 23.79 -14.92
C PRO A 59 -18.10 23.71 -15.05
N GLY A 60 -18.80 23.55 -13.92
CA GLY A 60 -20.23 23.31 -13.90
C GLY A 60 -20.62 22.35 -12.77
N GLU A 61 -21.83 21.79 -12.87
CA GLU A 61 -22.26 20.73 -11.95
C GLU A 61 -21.80 19.37 -12.49
N LEU A 62 -21.18 18.55 -11.63
CA LEU A 62 -20.90 17.14 -11.90
C LEU A 62 -21.90 16.29 -11.13
N ILE A 63 -22.73 15.57 -11.88
CA ILE A 63 -23.68 14.60 -11.37
C ILE A 63 -23.17 13.21 -11.73
N ILE A 64 -23.14 12.33 -10.74
CA ILE A 64 -22.88 10.90 -10.95
C ILE A 64 -23.93 10.11 -10.19
N GLU A 65 -24.58 9.16 -10.85
CA GLU A 65 -25.45 8.19 -10.20
C GLU A 65 -24.83 6.81 -10.36
N VAL A 66 -24.62 6.12 -9.23
CA VAL A 66 -24.07 4.76 -9.21
C VAL A 66 -25.21 3.80 -8.98
N GLU A 67 -25.24 2.74 -9.76
CA GLU A 67 -26.19 1.64 -9.68
C GLU A 67 -25.48 0.37 -9.22
N LYS A 68 -26.17 -0.45 -8.43
CA LYS A 68 -25.75 -1.78 -7.99
C LYS A 68 -26.88 -2.79 -8.12
N ARG A 69 -26.52 -4.04 -8.44
CA ARG A 69 -27.38 -5.23 -8.30
C ARG A 69 -26.59 -6.38 -7.72
N ASP A 70 -27.09 -7.00 -6.66
CA ASP A 70 -26.49 -8.24 -6.14
C ASP A 70 -26.82 -9.43 -7.03
N ARG A 71 -25.90 -10.39 -7.11
CA ARG A 71 -26.11 -11.63 -7.88
C ARG A 71 -26.73 -12.74 -7.05
N ASN A 72 -26.64 -12.60 -5.72
CA ASN A 72 -27.09 -13.59 -4.74
C ASN A 72 -26.59 -15.01 -5.05
N ARG A 73 -25.35 -15.14 -5.51
CA ARG A 73 -24.74 -16.46 -5.79
C ARG A 73 -24.27 -17.15 -4.52
N ARG A 74 -23.84 -16.37 -3.54
CA ARG A 74 -23.42 -16.83 -2.21
C ARG A 74 -24.11 -15.99 -1.14
N ASN A 75 -24.24 -16.56 0.06
CA ASN A 75 -24.75 -15.85 1.23
C ASN A 75 -23.64 -15.01 1.88
N VAL A 76 -23.27 -13.89 1.24
CA VAL A 76 -22.22 -12.98 1.71
C VAL A 76 -22.70 -11.53 1.69
N ARG A 77 -22.24 -10.72 2.64
CA ARG A 77 -22.53 -9.28 2.68
C ARG A 77 -21.73 -8.56 1.59
N THR A 78 -22.41 -7.78 0.76
CA THR A 78 -21.88 -7.14 -0.45
C THR A 78 -22.17 -5.63 -0.46
N GLU A 79 -21.74 -4.91 0.56
CA GLU A 79 -21.87 -3.45 0.58
C GLU A 79 -20.91 -2.84 -0.42
N LEU A 80 -21.44 -2.11 -1.39
CA LEU A 80 -20.64 -1.33 -2.33
C LEU A 80 -20.39 0.04 -1.72
N ARG A 81 -19.12 0.39 -1.60
CA ARG A 81 -18.64 1.70 -1.16
C ARG A 81 -18.10 2.46 -2.36
N ALA A 82 -18.70 3.61 -2.63
CA ALA A 82 -18.36 4.50 -3.73
C ALA A 82 -17.79 5.82 -3.17
N ILE A 83 -16.56 6.18 -3.57
CA ILE A 83 -15.81 7.33 -3.06
C ILE A 83 -15.49 8.27 -4.22
N LEU A 84 -16.08 9.46 -4.23
CA LEU A 84 -15.79 10.51 -5.20
C LEU A 84 -14.71 11.45 -4.64
N ALA A 85 -13.60 11.59 -5.37
CA ALA A 85 -12.52 12.50 -5.05
C ALA A 85 -12.19 13.46 -6.21
N GLY A 86 -11.72 14.66 -5.87
CA GLY A 86 -11.36 15.69 -6.84
C GLY A 86 -10.02 15.45 -7.56
N PRO A 87 -9.61 16.40 -8.42
CA PRO A 87 -8.30 16.39 -9.10
C PRO A 87 -7.11 16.31 -8.14
N ASP A 88 -7.23 16.92 -6.96
CA ASP A 88 -6.25 16.87 -5.88
C ASP A 88 -6.44 15.67 -4.93
N ARG A 89 -7.32 14.72 -5.31
CA ARG A 89 -7.71 13.55 -4.53
C ARG A 89 -8.29 13.84 -3.14
N ARG A 90 -8.72 15.08 -2.88
CA ARG A 90 -9.58 15.36 -1.73
C ARG A 90 -10.90 14.61 -1.91
N VAL A 91 -11.28 13.80 -0.92
CA VAL A 91 -12.59 13.12 -0.92
C VAL A 91 -13.69 14.18 -0.80
N LEU A 92 -14.57 14.22 -1.79
CA LEU A 92 -15.68 15.17 -1.86
C LEU A 92 -16.92 14.55 -1.21
N GLN A 93 -17.21 13.29 -1.55
CA GLN A 93 -18.38 12.55 -1.09
C GLN A 93 -18.06 11.05 -1.06
N GLU A 94 -18.72 10.35 -0.13
CA GLU A 94 -18.65 8.91 0.02
C GLU A 94 -20.06 8.39 0.26
N GLN A 95 -20.45 7.31 -0.42
CA GLN A 95 -21.76 6.67 -0.29
C GLN A 95 -21.60 5.16 -0.18
N ILE A 96 -22.52 4.53 0.54
CA ILE A 96 -22.60 3.07 0.67
C ILE A 96 -23.95 2.61 0.13
N ILE A 97 -23.93 1.63 -0.78
CA ILE A 97 -25.13 0.89 -1.20
C ILE A 97 -25.10 -0.46 -0.48
N PRO A 98 -26.08 -0.77 0.38
CA PRO A 98 -26.09 -2.01 1.15
C PRO A 98 -26.28 -3.25 0.25
N GLY A 99 -26.07 -4.45 0.80
CA GLY A 99 -26.58 -5.68 0.19
C GLY A 99 -28.12 -5.66 0.11
N ASP A 100 -28.69 -6.29 -0.90
CA ASP A 100 -30.15 -6.36 -1.10
C ASP A 100 -30.89 -7.21 -0.04
N GLY A 101 -30.15 -7.99 0.75
CA GLY A 101 -30.67 -8.85 1.83
C GLY A 101 -31.34 -10.13 1.35
N GLN A 102 -31.25 -10.47 0.06
CA GLN A 102 -31.87 -11.68 -0.48
C GLN A 102 -31.03 -12.93 -0.19
N SER A 103 -31.69 -14.08 -0.19
CA SER A 103 -31.04 -15.37 0.02
C SER A 103 -30.22 -15.79 -1.20
N SER A 104 -29.19 -16.60 -0.95
CA SER A 104 -28.42 -17.25 -2.01
C SER A 104 -29.35 -18.05 -2.95
N GLY A 105 -29.17 -17.90 -4.26
CA GLY A 105 -29.96 -18.56 -5.31
C GLY A 105 -31.21 -17.79 -5.75
N SER A 106 -31.52 -16.65 -5.14
CA SER A 106 -32.68 -15.80 -5.52
C SER A 106 -32.56 -15.14 -6.91
N GLY A 107 -31.38 -15.22 -7.53
CA GLY A 107 -31.09 -14.58 -8.80
C GLY A 107 -30.59 -13.15 -8.62
N VAL A 108 -30.58 -12.38 -9.71
CA VAL A 108 -30.10 -10.99 -9.69
C VAL A 108 -31.10 -10.11 -8.95
N GLY A 109 -30.63 -9.47 -7.88
CA GLY A 109 -31.39 -8.57 -7.02
C GLY A 109 -31.95 -7.33 -7.73
N PRO A 110 -32.75 -6.53 -7.01
CA PRO A 110 -33.28 -5.28 -7.51
C PRO A 110 -32.17 -4.27 -7.77
N VAL A 111 -32.50 -3.26 -8.54
CA VAL A 111 -31.63 -2.11 -8.76
C VAL A 111 -31.59 -1.23 -7.51
N GLN A 112 -30.39 -0.99 -7.00
CA GLN A 112 -30.12 -0.04 -5.92
C GLN A 112 -29.23 1.09 -6.44
N ARG A 113 -29.42 2.31 -5.91
CA ARG A 113 -28.72 3.50 -6.43
C ARG A 113 -28.26 4.45 -5.33
N CYS A 114 -27.19 5.18 -5.60
CA CYS A 114 -26.81 6.38 -4.87
C CYS A 114 -26.40 7.49 -5.85
N ARG A 115 -26.48 8.74 -5.40
CA ARG A 115 -26.21 9.92 -6.24
C ARG A 115 -25.17 10.82 -5.58
N PHE A 116 -24.28 11.32 -6.43
CA PHE A 116 -23.25 12.31 -6.12
C PHE A 116 -23.55 13.59 -6.91
N VAL A 117 -23.43 14.73 -6.25
CA VAL A 117 -23.57 16.05 -6.88
C VAL A 117 -22.49 16.97 -6.33
N THR A 118 -21.60 17.47 -7.18
CA THR A 118 -20.55 18.41 -6.77
C THR A 118 -20.37 19.52 -7.80
N ARG A 119 -19.88 20.68 -7.35
CA ARG A 119 -19.55 21.78 -8.25
C ARG A 119 -18.10 21.67 -8.69
N VAL A 120 -17.89 21.59 -10.00
CA VAL A 120 -16.59 21.68 -10.64
C VAL A 120 -16.29 23.16 -10.85
N GLU A 121 -15.34 23.68 -10.07
CA GLU A 121 -14.87 25.06 -10.22
C GLU A 121 -13.89 25.19 -11.38
N THR A 122 -13.16 24.11 -11.67
CA THR A 122 -12.02 24.10 -12.58
C THR A 122 -11.91 22.72 -13.20
N ALA A 123 -11.56 22.68 -14.49
CA ALA A 123 -11.36 21.43 -15.20
C ALA A 123 -10.28 20.56 -14.56
N GLY A 124 -10.50 19.24 -14.53
CA GLY A 124 -9.56 18.30 -13.95
C GLY A 124 -10.07 16.87 -13.93
N VAL A 125 -9.19 15.95 -13.52
CA VAL A 125 -9.51 14.51 -13.46
C VAL A 125 -10.05 14.12 -12.09
N TYR A 126 -11.36 13.94 -11.99
CA TYR A 126 -12.05 13.40 -10.81
C TYR A 126 -12.02 11.88 -10.84
N VAL A 127 -12.09 11.24 -9.66
CA VAL A 127 -12.12 9.78 -9.55
C VAL A 127 -13.30 9.31 -8.71
N LEU A 128 -13.97 8.27 -9.20
CA LEU A 128 -14.93 7.48 -8.44
C LEU A 128 -14.33 6.11 -8.17
N ASN A 129 -14.00 5.82 -6.93
CA ASN A 129 -13.46 4.53 -6.52
C ASN A 129 -14.58 3.63 -5.97
N ILE A 130 -14.68 2.41 -6.49
CA ILE A 130 -15.67 1.40 -6.16
C ILE A 130 -14.99 0.22 -5.48
N THR A 131 -15.43 -0.08 -4.26
CA THR A 131 -15.01 -1.25 -3.49
C THR A 131 -16.23 -1.99 -2.96
N THR A 132 -16.11 -3.29 -2.71
CA THR A 132 -17.22 -4.11 -2.20
C THR A 132 -16.76 -4.95 -1.01
N SER A 133 -17.53 -4.94 0.07
CA SER A 133 -17.25 -5.78 1.25
C SER A 133 -17.29 -7.26 0.88
N ARG A 134 -16.32 -8.05 1.39
CA ARG A 134 -16.17 -9.51 1.19
C ARG A 134 -16.10 -9.95 -0.26
N ASP A 135 -15.94 -9.01 -1.18
CA ASP A 135 -15.94 -9.25 -2.61
C ASP A 135 -14.89 -8.36 -3.28
N ARG A 136 -13.63 -8.52 -2.82
CA ARG A 136 -12.48 -7.82 -3.42
C ARG A 136 -12.33 -8.07 -4.93
N TYR A 137 -13.00 -9.08 -5.49
CA TYR A 137 -12.95 -9.42 -6.90
C TYR A 137 -14.18 -8.97 -7.71
N GLY A 138 -15.20 -8.39 -7.07
CA GLY A 138 -16.44 -7.98 -7.72
C GLY A 138 -17.17 -9.12 -8.43
N LEU A 139 -17.26 -10.29 -7.79
CA LEU A 139 -17.93 -11.47 -8.31
C LEU A 139 -19.36 -11.61 -7.82
N GLU A 140 -19.78 -10.87 -6.80
CA GLU A 140 -21.08 -11.01 -6.13
C GLU A 140 -22.05 -9.86 -6.40
N ALA A 141 -21.56 -8.73 -6.91
CA ALA A 141 -22.38 -7.61 -7.32
C ALA A 141 -21.96 -7.08 -8.69
N PHE A 142 -22.92 -6.55 -9.43
CA PHE A 142 -22.66 -5.69 -10.58
C PHE A 142 -22.87 -4.25 -10.21
N TRP A 143 -22.14 -3.39 -10.89
CA TRP A 143 -22.30 -1.96 -10.75
C TRP A 143 -22.30 -1.28 -12.12
N GLY A 144 -22.84 -0.07 -12.15
CA GLY A 144 -22.81 0.80 -13.32
C GLY A 144 -22.91 2.25 -12.84
N PHE A 145 -22.74 3.20 -13.75
CA PHE A 145 -22.98 4.60 -13.42
C PHE A 145 -23.57 5.39 -14.59
N ARG A 146 -24.18 6.51 -14.26
CA ARG A 146 -24.58 7.56 -15.20
C ARG A 146 -23.92 8.86 -14.78
N SER A 147 -23.51 9.68 -15.73
CA SER A 147 -22.96 11.00 -15.45
C SER A 147 -23.32 11.99 -16.54
N ASN A 148 -23.39 13.28 -16.18
CA ASN A 148 -23.42 14.37 -17.15
C ASN A 148 -22.01 14.75 -17.66
N CYS A 149 -20.95 14.14 -17.12
CA CYS A 149 -19.60 14.29 -17.63
C CYS A 149 -19.45 13.51 -18.93
N LYS A 150 -19.19 14.21 -20.04
CA LYS A 150 -19.04 13.58 -21.36
C LYS A 150 -17.79 12.72 -21.45
N GLN A 151 -16.68 13.17 -20.86
CA GLN A 151 -15.39 12.50 -20.94
C GLN A 151 -15.13 11.67 -19.67
N TYR A 152 -15.06 10.36 -19.85
CA TYR A 152 -14.82 9.43 -18.76
C TYR A 152 -14.19 8.13 -19.25
N LEU A 153 -13.48 7.46 -18.34
CA LEU A 153 -12.84 6.18 -18.58
C LEU A 153 -13.06 5.26 -17.38
N ILE A 154 -13.39 4.01 -17.66
CA ILE A 154 -13.72 2.96 -16.67
C ILE A 154 -12.49 2.09 -16.47
N GLU A 155 -12.20 1.76 -15.20
CA GLU A 155 -11.21 0.75 -14.84
C GLU A 155 -11.85 -0.29 -13.92
N THR A 156 -12.01 -1.52 -14.42
CA THR A 156 -12.68 -2.63 -13.72
C THR A 156 -11.70 -3.60 -13.05
N ALA A 157 -10.48 -3.13 -12.75
CA ALA A 157 -9.43 -3.96 -12.17
C ALA A 157 -9.81 -4.44 -10.76
N ARG A 158 -9.65 -5.74 -10.52
CA ARG A 158 -10.05 -6.45 -9.31
C ARG A 158 -8.98 -6.38 -8.23
N GLY A 159 -9.32 -6.94 -7.07
CA GLY A 159 -8.39 -7.15 -5.97
C GLY A 159 -7.33 -8.20 -6.29
N HIS A 160 -6.18 -8.06 -5.63
CA HIS A 160 -5.04 -8.99 -5.69
C HIS A 160 -5.39 -10.47 -5.58
N ARG A 161 -4.76 -11.26 -6.46
CA ARG A 161 -4.75 -12.74 -6.50
C ARG A 161 -3.32 -13.24 -6.44
N ASP A 162 -3.11 -14.41 -5.86
CA ASP A 162 -1.82 -15.10 -5.90
C ASP A 162 -1.66 -15.90 -7.22
N ALA A 163 -1.86 -15.22 -8.35
CA ALA A 163 -1.82 -15.76 -9.72
C ALA A 163 -1.29 -14.71 -10.71
N ALA A 164 -1.08 -15.10 -11.98
CA ALA A 164 -0.77 -14.13 -13.04
C ALA A 164 -1.86 -13.05 -13.09
N HIS A 165 -1.45 -11.81 -13.31
CA HIS A 165 -2.35 -10.67 -13.26
C HIS A 165 -3.18 -10.60 -14.54
N GLU A 166 -4.48 -10.82 -14.39
CA GLU A 166 -5.47 -10.70 -15.47
C GLU A 166 -6.75 -10.03 -14.93
N GLU A 167 -7.29 -9.10 -15.72
CA GLU A 167 -8.45 -8.30 -15.33
C GLU A 167 -9.51 -8.26 -16.43
N PRO A 168 -10.27 -9.36 -16.63
CA PRO A 168 -11.30 -9.39 -17.67
C PRO A 168 -12.37 -8.32 -17.46
N ILE A 169 -12.86 -7.76 -18.56
CA ILE A 169 -14.07 -6.93 -18.56
C ILE A 169 -15.27 -7.89 -18.57
N VAL A 170 -16.20 -7.70 -17.64
CA VAL A 170 -17.40 -8.54 -17.50
C VAL A 170 -18.63 -7.66 -17.70
N LEU A 171 -19.38 -7.90 -18.77
CA LEU A 171 -20.57 -7.14 -19.17
C LEU A 171 -21.84 -7.93 -18.86
N LEU A 172 -22.84 -7.31 -18.24
CA LEU A 172 -24.09 -7.98 -17.85
C LEU A 172 -25.34 -7.09 -17.97
N SER A 173 -25.70 -6.81 -19.22
CA SER A 173 -26.90 -6.11 -19.65
C SER A 173 -27.40 -6.70 -20.98
N PRO A 174 -27.81 -7.98 -21.00
CA PRO A 174 -28.10 -8.74 -22.23
C PRO A 174 -29.23 -8.15 -23.08
N GLU A 175 -30.07 -7.31 -22.48
CA GLU A 175 -31.19 -6.67 -23.15
C GLU A 175 -30.79 -5.55 -24.13
N ARG A 176 -29.50 -5.24 -24.30
CA ARG A 176 -29.06 -4.12 -25.13
C ARG A 176 -27.65 -4.28 -25.73
N PRO A 177 -27.35 -3.60 -26.85
CA PRO A 177 -26.01 -3.52 -27.37
C PRO A 177 -25.09 -2.62 -26.53
N THR A 178 -23.78 -2.79 -26.67
CA THR A 178 -22.76 -1.90 -26.08
C THR A 178 -21.48 -1.91 -26.90
N ASN A 179 -20.50 -1.11 -26.50
CA ASN A 179 -19.14 -1.16 -27.05
C ASN A 179 -18.12 -1.33 -25.91
N ILE A 180 -16.92 -1.78 -26.27
CA ILE A 180 -15.71 -1.58 -25.49
C ILE A 180 -14.76 -0.78 -26.37
N CYS A 181 -14.54 0.48 -26.02
CA CYS A 181 -13.56 1.34 -26.66
C CYS A 181 -12.27 1.35 -25.84
N PHE A 182 -11.14 1.04 -26.46
CA PHE A 182 -9.85 0.85 -25.78
C PHE A 182 -8.69 1.19 -26.72
N LEU A 183 -7.54 1.55 -26.15
CA LEU A 183 -6.32 1.73 -26.94
C LEU A 183 -5.66 0.35 -27.16
N PRO A 184 -5.56 -0.16 -28.40
CA PRO A 184 -4.88 -1.42 -28.67
C PRO A 184 -3.39 -1.33 -28.37
N ARG A 185 -2.77 -2.42 -27.89
CA ARG A 185 -1.31 -2.49 -27.75
C ARG A 185 -0.62 -2.44 -29.11
N GLU A 186 0.59 -1.91 -29.11
CA GLU A 186 1.51 -2.08 -30.24
C GLU A 186 1.91 -3.56 -30.39
N GLY A 187 2.15 -3.96 -31.65
CA GLY A 187 2.45 -5.35 -31.98
C GLY A 187 1.21 -6.26 -32.04
N SER A 188 1.45 -7.56 -32.19
CA SER A 188 0.35 -8.53 -32.28
C SER A 188 -0.36 -8.69 -30.94
N PHE A 189 -1.68 -8.88 -30.97
CA PHE A 189 -2.45 -9.07 -29.75
C PHE A 189 -3.66 -9.98 -29.97
N SER A 190 -4.01 -10.74 -28.93
CA SER A 190 -5.18 -11.61 -28.95
C SER A 190 -6.39 -10.93 -28.31
N VAL A 191 -7.57 -11.25 -28.85
CA VAL A 191 -8.87 -11.00 -28.25
C VAL A 191 -9.55 -12.34 -28.01
N GLU A 192 -9.91 -12.60 -26.77
CA GLU A 192 -10.63 -13.80 -26.34
C GLU A 192 -11.88 -13.39 -25.57
N ILE A 193 -13.03 -13.93 -25.99
CA ILE A 193 -14.32 -13.58 -25.41
C ILE A 193 -15.09 -14.87 -25.15
N SER A 194 -15.73 -14.94 -24.00
CA SER A 194 -16.62 -16.04 -23.62
C SER A 194 -17.94 -15.52 -23.06
N ASP A 195 -18.84 -16.46 -22.79
CA ASP A 195 -20.17 -16.20 -22.22
C ASP A 195 -21.01 -15.23 -23.09
N LEU A 196 -20.83 -15.26 -24.40
CA LEU A 196 -21.70 -14.54 -25.33
C LEU A 196 -23.07 -15.23 -25.42
N PRO A 197 -24.17 -14.47 -25.58
CA PRO A 197 -25.48 -15.03 -25.88
C PRO A 197 -25.43 -15.91 -27.14
N LYS A 198 -26.23 -16.99 -27.15
CA LYS A 198 -26.34 -17.88 -28.31
C LYS A 198 -26.79 -17.17 -29.60
N SER A 199 -27.44 -16.01 -29.48
CA SER A 199 -27.87 -15.17 -30.59
C SER A 199 -26.73 -14.35 -31.23
N ALA A 200 -25.59 -14.18 -30.55
CA ALA A 200 -24.45 -13.45 -31.08
C ALA A 200 -23.64 -14.35 -32.03
N ALA A 201 -23.84 -14.21 -33.34
CA ALA A 201 -23.12 -14.97 -34.37
C ALA A 201 -21.70 -14.42 -34.64
N SER A 202 -21.50 -13.11 -34.47
CA SER A 202 -20.20 -12.45 -34.64
C SER A 202 -20.16 -11.13 -33.88
N LEU A 203 -18.95 -10.61 -33.66
CA LEU A 203 -18.68 -9.26 -33.16
C LEU A 203 -17.94 -8.46 -34.22
N GLU A 204 -17.96 -7.14 -34.10
CA GLU A 204 -17.33 -6.24 -35.07
C GLU A 204 -16.31 -5.34 -34.37
N MET A 205 -15.10 -5.26 -34.93
CA MET A 205 -14.03 -4.37 -34.46
C MET A 205 -13.85 -3.22 -35.45
N PHE A 206 -13.87 -1.99 -34.96
CA PHE A 206 -13.68 -0.78 -35.74
C PHE A 206 -12.44 0.00 -35.27
N ASP A 207 -11.79 0.70 -36.21
CA ASP A 207 -10.72 1.66 -35.88
C ASP A 207 -11.28 2.96 -35.28
N GLY A 208 -10.39 3.88 -34.90
CA GLY A 208 -10.76 5.20 -34.36
C GLY A 208 -11.50 6.11 -35.34
N ASN A 209 -11.49 5.80 -36.64
CA ASN A 209 -12.25 6.51 -37.67
C ASN A 209 -13.60 5.84 -37.97
N GLY A 210 -13.96 4.78 -37.24
CA GLY A 210 -15.18 4.02 -37.44
C GLY A 210 -15.15 3.06 -38.63
N LYS A 211 -13.99 2.81 -39.23
CA LYS A 211 -13.84 1.81 -40.30
C LYS A 211 -13.80 0.41 -39.69
N LEU A 212 -14.57 -0.52 -40.25
CA LEU A 212 -14.53 -1.93 -39.86
C LEU A 212 -13.16 -2.52 -40.17
N ILE A 213 -12.47 -3.03 -39.14
CA ILE A 213 -11.18 -3.72 -39.24
C ILE A 213 -11.40 -5.22 -39.39
N ALA A 214 -12.29 -5.79 -38.56
CA ALA A 214 -12.51 -7.24 -38.53
C ALA A 214 -13.92 -7.60 -38.06
N THR A 215 -14.45 -8.69 -38.61
CA THR A 215 -15.62 -9.40 -38.07
C THR A 215 -15.12 -10.65 -37.37
N LEU A 216 -15.42 -10.78 -36.08
CA LEU A 216 -14.94 -11.86 -35.23
C LEU A 216 -16.06 -12.91 -35.08
N PRO A 217 -15.95 -14.08 -35.72
CA PRO A 217 -17.00 -15.11 -35.67
C PRO A 217 -17.09 -15.73 -34.27
N ALA A 218 -18.31 -15.91 -33.79
CA ALA A 218 -18.58 -16.58 -32.52
C ALA A 218 -18.92 -18.05 -32.74
N THR A 219 -18.24 -18.94 -32.04
CA THR A 219 -18.52 -20.38 -32.04
C THR A 219 -18.84 -20.83 -30.62
N ALA A 220 -20.02 -21.40 -30.42
CA ALA A 220 -20.50 -21.85 -29.10
C ALA A 220 -20.38 -20.79 -27.99
N GLY A 221 -20.73 -19.54 -28.30
CA GLY A 221 -20.68 -18.42 -27.34
C GLY A 221 -19.27 -17.91 -27.02
N ARG A 222 -18.28 -18.25 -27.86
CA ARG A 222 -16.88 -17.84 -27.70
C ARG A 222 -16.33 -17.21 -28.97
N VAL A 223 -15.43 -16.25 -28.80
CA VAL A 223 -14.62 -15.64 -29.87
C VAL A 223 -13.15 -15.77 -29.50
N SER A 224 -12.31 -16.08 -30.48
CA SER A 224 -10.86 -15.98 -30.39
C SER A 224 -10.33 -15.40 -31.69
N HIS A 225 -9.57 -14.32 -31.61
CA HIS A 225 -9.02 -13.64 -32.77
C HIS A 225 -7.64 -13.06 -32.47
N GLN A 226 -6.73 -13.17 -33.43
CA GLN A 226 -5.39 -12.59 -33.36
C GLN A 226 -5.28 -11.43 -34.34
N PHE A 227 -4.95 -10.25 -33.84
CA PHE A 227 -4.60 -9.11 -34.68
C PHE A 227 -3.08 -9.11 -34.96
N ALA A 228 -2.73 -8.86 -36.21
CA ALA A 228 -1.35 -8.81 -36.66
C ALA A 228 -0.64 -7.52 -36.21
N ALA A 229 0.69 -7.56 -36.15
CA ALA A 229 1.50 -6.46 -35.64
C ALA A 229 1.49 -5.22 -36.55
N ASP A 230 1.34 -5.43 -37.85
CA ASP A 230 1.45 -4.45 -38.95
C ASP A 230 0.19 -3.63 -39.20
N ILE A 231 -0.90 -3.89 -38.45
CA ILE A 231 -2.10 -3.06 -38.51
C ILE A 231 -1.79 -1.69 -37.90
N ASP A 232 -2.05 -0.62 -38.65
CA ASP A 232 -1.93 0.75 -38.16
C ASP A 232 -3.03 1.07 -37.13
N ARG A 233 -2.62 1.59 -35.97
CA ARG A 233 -3.48 1.87 -34.80
C ARG A 233 -3.75 3.37 -34.62
N ASN A 234 -2.98 4.24 -35.28
CA ASN A 234 -3.08 5.71 -35.20
C ASN A 234 -3.14 6.32 -33.78
N ALA A 235 -2.68 5.60 -32.74
CA ALA A 235 -2.82 5.98 -31.33
C ALA A 235 -4.25 6.41 -30.93
N THR A 236 -5.27 5.83 -31.57
CA THR A 236 -6.68 6.12 -31.31
C THR A 236 -7.39 4.90 -30.72
N PRO A 237 -8.46 5.09 -29.92
CA PRO A 237 -9.21 3.96 -29.38
C PRO A 237 -9.90 3.17 -30.49
N TRP A 238 -9.74 1.85 -30.47
CA TRP A 238 -10.54 0.93 -31.26
C TRP A 238 -11.84 0.63 -30.55
N ARG A 239 -12.88 0.30 -31.32
CA ARG A 239 -14.22 0.01 -30.82
C ARG A 239 -14.62 -1.42 -31.14
N LEU A 240 -14.74 -2.25 -30.10
CA LEU A 240 -15.34 -3.57 -30.20
C LEU A 240 -16.84 -3.48 -29.90
N HIS A 241 -17.67 -3.78 -30.90
CA HIS A 241 -19.13 -3.71 -30.79
C HIS A 241 -19.74 -5.05 -30.35
N PHE A 242 -20.65 -4.97 -29.38
CA PHE A 242 -21.43 -6.10 -28.87
C PHE A 242 -22.92 -5.89 -29.18
N PRO A 243 -23.59 -6.81 -29.89
CA PRO A 243 -25.03 -6.73 -30.14
C PRO A 243 -25.86 -6.91 -28.86
N SER A 244 -25.27 -7.54 -27.84
CA SER A 244 -25.81 -7.73 -26.50
C SER A 244 -24.67 -7.59 -25.48
N ALA A 245 -24.86 -6.79 -24.44
CA ALA A 245 -23.87 -6.49 -23.42
C ALA A 245 -23.76 -7.62 -22.38
N GLU A 246 -23.53 -8.85 -22.84
CA GLU A 246 -23.29 -10.03 -22.03
C GLU A 246 -22.03 -10.73 -22.55
N ALA A 247 -20.93 -10.66 -21.78
CA ALA A 247 -19.65 -11.26 -22.16
C ALA A 247 -18.63 -11.24 -21.00
N VAL A 248 -17.63 -12.11 -21.09
CA VAL A 248 -16.34 -12.00 -20.41
C VAL A 248 -15.26 -11.78 -21.46
N VAL A 249 -14.51 -10.68 -21.35
CA VAL A 249 -13.62 -10.19 -22.41
C VAL A 249 -12.20 -10.11 -21.90
N HIS A 250 -11.28 -10.74 -22.64
CA HIS A 250 -9.84 -10.64 -22.48
C HIS A 250 -9.19 -10.07 -23.75
N ILE A 251 -8.34 -9.06 -23.58
CA ILE A 251 -7.61 -8.36 -24.64
C ILE A 251 -6.18 -8.14 -24.16
N ASP A 252 -5.19 -8.60 -24.93
CA ASP A 252 -3.78 -8.34 -24.57
C ASP A 252 -3.45 -6.85 -24.67
N GLY A 253 -2.67 -6.35 -23.71
CA GLY A 253 -2.37 -4.94 -23.51
C GLY A 253 -3.43 -4.16 -22.74
N LEU A 254 -4.63 -4.71 -22.54
CA LEU A 254 -5.73 -4.06 -21.82
C LEU A 254 -6.15 -4.83 -20.56
N THR A 255 -6.37 -6.14 -20.66
CA THR A 255 -6.80 -6.99 -19.53
C THR A 255 -5.75 -8.04 -19.17
N ARG A 256 -4.75 -8.23 -20.02
CA ARG A 256 -3.58 -9.11 -19.85
C ARG A 256 -2.37 -8.33 -20.33
N TRP A 257 -1.32 -8.18 -19.53
CA TRP A 257 -0.20 -7.31 -19.89
C TRP A 257 1.13 -8.02 -19.83
N ASN A 258 2.04 -7.55 -20.67
CA ASN A 258 3.46 -7.77 -20.54
C ASN A 258 4.14 -6.54 -19.91
N ASN A 259 5.36 -6.71 -19.42
CA ASN A 259 6.12 -5.61 -18.81
C ASN A 259 6.51 -4.50 -19.80
N ASP A 260 6.54 -4.80 -21.10
CA ASP A 260 6.90 -3.90 -22.19
C ASP A 260 5.67 -3.22 -22.83
N ASP A 261 4.46 -3.50 -22.36
CA ASP A 261 3.27 -2.76 -22.81
C ASP A 261 3.37 -1.28 -22.46
N SER A 262 2.78 -0.42 -23.29
CA SER A 262 2.85 1.04 -23.11
C SER A 262 2.22 1.53 -21.81
N PHE A 263 1.18 0.85 -21.33
CA PHE A 263 0.47 1.21 -20.10
C PHE A 263 0.12 -0.07 -19.33
N PRO A 264 1.13 -0.75 -18.76
CA PRO A 264 0.93 -2.04 -18.14
C PRO A 264 0.09 -1.88 -16.87
N ASN A 265 -0.75 -2.87 -16.59
CA ASN A 265 -1.68 -2.90 -15.45
C ASN A 265 -2.79 -1.85 -15.47
N MET A 266 -3.15 -1.29 -16.62
CA MET A 266 -4.26 -0.33 -16.77
C MET A 266 -5.39 -0.95 -17.60
N THR A 267 -6.48 -1.36 -16.96
CA THR A 267 -7.67 -1.89 -17.66
C THR A 267 -8.65 -0.77 -17.97
N VAL A 268 -8.25 0.15 -18.83
CA VAL A 268 -8.99 1.40 -19.06
C VAL A 268 -9.78 1.34 -20.37
N TRP A 269 -11.11 1.53 -20.29
CA TRP A 269 -12.02 1.45 -21.42
C TRP A 269 -13.25 2.36 -21.25
N THR A 270 -14.06 2.53 -22.31
CA THR A 270 -15.34 3.25 -22.25
C THR A 270 -16.36 2.63 -23.22
N PRO A 271 -17.67 2.63 -22.92
CA PRO A 271 -18.70 2.18 -23.86
C PRO A 271 -19.00 3.18 -24.99
N ASP A 272 -18.50 4.41 -24.87
CA ASP A 272 -18.72 5.51 -25.81
C ASP A 272 -17.38 6.09 -26.29
N PRO A 273 -17.06 6.02 -27.60
CA PRO A 273 -15.81 6.57 -28.13
C PRO A 273 -15.65 8.08 -27.88
N ASP A 274 -16.75 8.84 -27.84
CA ASP A 274 -16.71 10.29 -27.61
C ASP A 274 -16.36 10.64 -26.15
N SER A 275 -16.45 9.66 -25.25
CA SER A 275 -16.03 9.81 -23.86
C SER A 275 -14.53 9.65 -23.64
N TRP A 276 -13.78 9.18 -24.65
CA TRP A 276 -12.34 9.00 -24.51
C TRP A 276 -11.63 10.35 -24.33
N PHE A 277 -10.60 10.36 -23.48
CA PHE A 277 -9.71 11.49 -23.30
C PHE A 277 -8.29 11.00 -23.01
N SER A 278 -7.28 11.87 -23.14
CA SER A 278 -5.84 11.57 -23.08
C SER A 278 -5.32 11.21 -21.67
N PHE A 279 -6.07 10.44 -20.89
CA PHE A 279 -5.73 10.08 -19.51
C PHE A 279 -4.42 9.30 -19.39
N LEU A 280 -4.18 8.31 -20.25
CA LEU A 280 -3.06 7.37 -20.07
C LEU A 280 -1.69 8.06 -20.11
N GLU A 281 -1.48 8.96 -21.08
CA GLU A 281 -0.25 9.75 -21.20
C GLU A 281 -0.13 10.87 -20.16
N ASN A 282 -1.26 11.34 -19.62
CA ASN A 282 -1.36 12.41 -18.62
C ASN A 282 -1.68 11.90 -17.20
N ARG A 283 -1.59 10.58 -16.97
CA ARG A 283 -1.82 10.00 -15.64
C ARG A 283 -0.78 10.58 -14.68
N TRP A 284 -1.17 10.84 -13.44
CA TRP A 284 -0.28 11.43 -12.42
C TRP A 284 0.38 12.76 -12.84
N MET A 285 -0.16 13.47 -13.83
CA MET A 285 0.50 14.64 -14.46
C MET A 285 1.09 15.63 -13.46
N LEU A 286 0.46 15.79 -12.29
CA LEU A 286 1.04 16.55 -11.19
C LEU A 286 0.86 15.78 -9.88
N THR A 287 1.97 15.57 -9.15
CA THR A 287 1.95 14.96 -7.81
C THR A 287 2.91 15.65 -6.84
N PRO A 288 2.74 15.51 -5.51
CA PRO A 288 1.60 14.90 -4.82
C PRO A 288 0.30 15.62 -5.16
N TYR A 289 -0.82 14.90 -5.27
CA TYR A 289 -2.11 15.52 -5.61
C TYR A 289 -2.55 16.60 -4.61
N ASN A 290 -2.23 16.40 -3.33
CA ASN A 290 -2.48 17.38 -2.28
C ASN A 290 -1.33 17.36 -1.26
N ARG A 291 -0.93 18.53 -0.79
CA ARG A 291 0.03 18.68 0.31
C ARG A 291 -0.47 19.69 1.35
N THR A 292 -0.48 19.28 2.61
CA THR A 292 -0.66 20.17 3.77
C THR A 292 0.68 20.43 4.45
N THR A 293 0.96 21.70 4.77
CA THR A 293 2.19 22.14 5.43
C THR A 293 1.90 23.07 6.61
N TYR A 294 2.78 23.02 7.61
CA TYR A 294 2.71 23.81 8.83
C TYR A 294 4.01 24.60 9.04
N GLY A 295 3.92 25.75 9.68
CA GLY A 295 5.07 26.61 9.89
C GLY A 295 4.78 27.89 10.66
N THR A 296 5.84 28.60 11.03
CA THR A 296 5.77 29.87 11.74
C THR A 296 5.13 30.95 10.86
N PRO A 297 4.19 31.76 11.39
CA PRO A 297 3.62 32.90 10.65
C PRO A 297 4.68 33.78 9.98
N GLY A 298 4.47 34.17 8.73
CA GLY A 298 5.41 35.01 7.96
C GLY A 298 6.70 34.30 7.53
N GLY A 299 6.92 33.05 7.94
CA GLY A 299 8.09 32.27 7.52
C GLY A 299 8.01 31.89 6.05
N ARG A 300 9.14 32.01 5.33
CA ARG A 300 9.27 31.50 3.95
C ARG A 300 9.41 29.99 3.95
N ARG A 301 8.80 29.35 2.95
CA ARG A 301 8.79 27.89 2.73
C ARG A 301 8.79 27.60 1.24
N GLU A 302 9.19 26.38 0.93
CA GLU A 302 9.11 25.80 -0.40
C GLU A 302 8.63 24.35 -0.31
N ILE A 303 7.95 23.89 -1.35
CA ILE A 303 7.51 22.50 -1.51
C ILE A 303 7.71 22.11 -2.99
N ALA A 304 8.33 20.96 -3.21
CA ALA A 304 8.46 20.37 -4.53
C ALA A 304 7.19 19.57 -4.90
N PHE A 305 6.78 19.74 -6.15
CA PHE A 305 5.83 18.90 -6.87
C PHE A 305 6.56 18.28 -8.07
N GLN A 306 5.95 17.28 -8.68
CA GLN A 306 6.49 16.57 -9.85
C GLN A 306 5.49 16.64 -10.98
N VAL A 307 5.97 17.11 -12.14
CA VAL A 307 5.24 17.02 -13.40
C VAL A 307 5.64 15.74 -14.10
N HIS A 308 4.68 14.87 -14.38
CA HIS A 308 4.90 13.54 -14.97
C HIS A 308 4.53 13.54 -16.45
N ASN A 309 5.37 12.90 -17.26
CA ASN A 309 5.09 12.59 -18.65
C ASN A 309 5.10 11.08 -18.85
N ASN A 310 3.90 10.51 -18.99
CA ASN A 310 3.74 9.07 -19.22
C ASN A 310 3.67 8.72 -20.70
N SER A 311 3.89 9.66 -21.63
CA SER A 311 4.01 9.35 -23.05
C SER A 311 5.41 8.82 -23.40
N ASP A 312 5.55 8.29 -24.61
CA ASP A 312 6.78 7.80 -25.24
C ASP A 312 7.63 8.91 -25.88
N ARG A 313 7.17 10.17 -25.84
CA ARG A 313 7.85 11.34 -26.39
C ARG A 313 8.10 12.40 -25.32
N SER A 314 9.08 13.27 -25.52
CA SER A 314 9.25 14.44 -24.65
C SER A 314 8.10 15.44 -24.88
N ARG A 315 7.58 16.03 -23.80
CA ARG A 315 6.43 16.96 -23.83
C ARG A 315 6.70 18.19 -22.98
N ALA A 316 6.19 19.33 -23.43
CA ALA A 316 6.21 20.56 -22.65
C ALA A 316 4.89 20.75 -21.90
N PHE A 317 4.96 21.27 -20.67
CA PHE A 317 3.81 21.53 -19.81
C PHE A 317 3.84 22.97 -19.33
N ASP A 318 2.73 23.67 -19.50
CA ASP A 318 2.47 24.98 -18.92
C ASP A 318 2.00 24.84 -17.49
N LEU A 319 2.51 25.71 -16.62
CA LEU A 319 2.25 25.71 -15.18
C LEU A 319 1.70 27.07 -14.75
N ALA A 320 0.63 27.03 -13.95
CA ALA A 320 0.04 28.24 -13.37
C ALA A 320 -0.29 28.03 -11.90
N ILE A 321 -0.32 29.13 -11.15
CA ILE A 321 -0.81 29.15 -9.77
C ILE A 321 -2.18 29.81 -9.71
N GLU A 322 -3.07 29.19 -8.95
CA GLU A 322 -4.42 29.68 -8.70
C GLU A 322 -4.70 29.77 -7.21
N PHE A 323 -5.53 30.74 -6.86
CA PHE A 323 -5.92 31.00 -5.48
C PHE A 323 -7.43 30.82 -5.36
N PRO A 324 -7.92 29.66 -4.87
CA PRO A 324 -9.36 29.38 -4.81
C PRO A 324 -10.16 30.40 -3.98
N GLU A 325 -9.50 31.02 -3.00
CA GLU A 325 -10.11 32.04 -2.14
C GLU A 325 -9.55 33.43 -2.46
N LYS A 326 -8.36 33.73 -1.94
CA LYS A 326 -7.71 35.02 -2.04
C LYS A 326 -6.23 34.81 -2.32
N GLU A 327 -5.70 35.63 -3.21
CA GLU A 327 -4.27 35.71 -3.47
C GLU A 327 -3.46 35.96 -2.19
N TRP A 328 -2.33 35.28 -2.10
CA TRP A 328 -1.38 35.39 -0.99
C TRP A 328 0.04 35.13 -1.53
N PRO A 329 1.10 35.50 -0.80
CA PRO A 329 2.47 35.42 -1.33
C PRO A 329 2.94 33.98 -1.58
N ALA A 330 2.64 33.46 -2.77
CA ALA A 330 3.04 32.17 -3.29
C ALA A 330 3.30 32.28 -4.80
N HIS A 331 4.36 31.64 -5.30
CA HIS A 331 4.71 31.64 -6.73
C HIS A 331 5.51 30.38 -7.09
N LEU A 332 5.40 29.96 -8.34
CA LEU A 332 6.19 28.88 -8.91
C LEU A 332 7.54 29.40 -9.39
N GLU A 333 8.58 28.57 -9.29
CA GLU A 333 9.91 28.90 -9.81
C GLU A 333 9.93 29.04 -11.36
N THR A 334 9.04 28.33 -12.04
CA THR A 334 8.90 28.32 -13.50
C THR A 334 7.43 28.21 -13.91
N GLY A 335 7.09 28.82 -15.04
CA GLY A 335 5.76 28.72 -15.68
C GLY A 335 5.69 27.65 -16.77
N ARG A 336 6.79 27.00 -17.12
CA ARG A 336 6.83 25.94 -18.13
C ARG A 336 7.98 24.97 -17.87
N VAL A 337 7.76 23.68 -18.14
CA VAL A 337 8.79 22.64 -18.07
C VAL A 337 8.74 21.72 -19.29
N LEU A 338 9.91 21.26 -19.74
CA LEU A 338 10.06 20.18 -20.70
C LEU A 338 10.36 18.89 -19.93
N VAL A 339 9.54 17.86 -20.11
CA VAL A 339 9.68 16.58 -19.42
C VAL A 339 9.94 15.49 -20.46
N ASN A 340 11.01 14.72 -20.26
CA ASN A 340 11.37 13.62 -21.14
C ASN A 340 10.29 12.53 -21.17
N ALA A 341 10.30 11.72 -22.22
CA ALA A 341 9.47 10.52 -22.31
C ALA A 341 9.61 9.65 -21.06
N ARG A 342 8.47 9.12 -20.55
CA ARG A 342 8.40 8.21 -19.40
C ARG A 342 9.18 8.69 -18.18
N SER A 343 9.11 9.99 -17.90
CA SER A 343 9.90 10.64 -16.85
C SER A 343 9.08 11.67 -16.08
N ALA A 344 9.69 12.21 -15.04
CA ALA A 344 9.12 13.28 -14.23
C ALA A 344 10.17 14.36 -13.94
N THR A 345 9.73 15.58 -13.70
CA THR A 345 10.61 16.71 -13.33
C THR A 345 10.01 17.45 -12.15
N ASN A 346 10.88 17.81 -11.20
CA ASN A 346 10.47 18.59 -10.03
C ASN A 346 10.14 20.03 -10.44
N VAL A 347 9.13 20.59 -9.78
CA VAL A 347 8.75 22.01 -9.84
C VAL A 347 8.53 22.52 -8.42
N THR A 348 9.12 23.65 -8.09
CA THR A 348 9.10 24.19 -6.73
C THR A 348 8.08 25.33 -6.60
N LEU A 349 7.22 25.21 -5.58
CA LEU A 349 6.32 26.28 -5.15
C LEU A 349 6.94 26.97 -3.92
N HIS A 350 7.26 28.26 -4.04
CA HIS A 350 7.70 29.10 -2.93
C HIS A 350 6.52 29.88 -2.36
N PHE A 351 6.43 29.98 -1.03
CA PHE A 351 5.34 30.70 -0.38
C PHE A 351 5.72 31.23 1.01
N THR A 352 4.93 32.18 1.50
CA THR A 352 5.03 32.73 2.86
C THR A 352 3.89 32.21 3.73
N MET A 353 4.23 31.60 4.87
CA MET A 353 3.24 31.07 5.81
C MET A 353 2.24 32.15 6.22
N PRO A 354 0.93 31.85 6.23
CA PRO A 354 -0.09 32.81 6.59
C PRO A 354 -0.01 33.23 8.06
N ASN A 355 -0.78 34.25 8.44
CA ASN A 355 -0.80 34.72 9.83
C ASN A 355 -1.36 33.66 10.78
N ARG A 356 -1.17 33.86 12.08
CA ARG A 356 -1.66 32.95 13.12
C ARG A 356 -3.15 32.67 12.95
N ASN A 357 -3.54 31.40 13.10
CA ASN A 357 -4.92 30.91 12.93
C ASN A 357 -5.50 31.08 11.51
N GLN A 358 -4.69 31.43 10.51
CA GLN A 358 -5.11 31.43 9.12
C GLN A 358 -4.66 30.15 8.42
N THR A 359 -5.52 29.71 7.50
CA THR A 359 -5.21 28.70 6.48
C THR A 359 -5.25 29.40 5.14
N ARG A 360 -4.30 29.07 4.25
CA ARG A 360 -4.30 29.51 2.86
C ARG A 360 -4.12 28.30 1.96
N SER A 361 -4.70 28.38 0.77
CA SER A 361 -4.57 27.34 -0.25
C SER A 361 -4.12 27.95 -1.57
N ALA A 362 -3.40 27.15 -2.35
CA ALA A 362 -3.07 27.44 -3.74
C ALA A 362 -3.22 26.15 -4.54
N ARG A 363 -3.68 26.27 -5.79
CA ARG A 363 -3.70 25.19 -6.77
C ARG A 363 -2.56 25.42 -7.75
N ILE A 364 -1.81 24.37 -8.03
CA ILE A 364 -0.82 24.35 -9.11
C ILE A 364 -1.49 23.65 -10.27
N ARG A 365 -1.73 24.37 -11.35
CA ARG A 365 -2.28 23.84 -12.60
C ARG A 365 -1.15 23.37 -13.50
N SER A 366 -1.36 22.24 -14.17
CA SER A 366 -0.50 21.75 -15.25
C SER A 366 -1.34 21.47 -16.48
N THR A 367 -0.84 21.87 -17.65
CA THR A 367 -1.51 21.76 -18.95
C THR A 367 -0.46 21.36 -20.00
N PRO A 368 -0.59 20.22 -20.70
CA PRO A 368 0.32 19.88 -21.79
C PRO A 368 0.19 20.89 -22.94
N VAL A 369 1.32 21.34 -23.50
CA VAL A 369 1.32 22.31 -24.61
C VAL A 369 0.75 21.70 -25.90
N ASP A 370 0.96 20.40 -26.09
CA ASP A 370 0.47 19.64 -27.26
C ASP A 370 -0.99 19.17 -27.12
N ASP A 371 -1.58 19.30 -25.92
CA ASP A 371 -2.99 19.02 -25.64
C ASP A 371 -3.55 20.08 -24.67
N PRO A 372 -3.76 21.33 -25.14
CA PRO A 372 -4.20 22.43 -24.28
C PRO A 372 -5.64 22.26 -23.77
N GLN A 373 -6.38 21.26 -24.28
CA GLN A 373 -7.72 20.94 -23.80
C GLN A 373 -7.68 20.10 -22.52
N PHE A 374 -6.56 19.45 -22.21
CA PHE A 374 -6.37 18.66 -20.99
C PHE A 374 -5.66 19.48 -19.91
N THR A 375 -6.25 19.57 -18.73
CA THR A 375 -5.60 20.21 -17.58
C THR A 375 -5.99 19.51 -16.28
N THR A 376 -5.13 19.58 -15.26
CA THR A 376 -5.46 19.16 -13.90
C THR A 376 -4.71 20.02 -12.89
N TYR A 377 -4.98 19.83 -11.60
CA TYR A 377 -4.27 20.55 -10.56
C TYR A 377 -3.92 19.70 -9.34
N SER A 378 -2.92 20.16 -8.60
CA SER A 378 -2.60 19.72 -7.24
C SER A 378 -2.82 20.87 -6.26
N THR A 379 -3.16 20.56 -5.01
CA THR A 379 -3.45 21.57 -3.99
C THR A 379 -2.35 21.65 -2.92
N LEU A 380 -1.85 22.85 -2.64
CA LEU A 380 -1.11 23.16 -1.42
C LEU A 380 -2.07 23.78 -0.39
N THR A 381 -2.02 23.32 0.85
CA THR A 381 -2.67 23.94 2.02
C THR A 381 -1.62 24.34 3.05
N ALA A 382 -1.45 25.64 3.30
CA ALA A 382 -0.53 26.17 4.31
C ALA A 382 -1.29 26.60 5.58
N LYS A 383 -0.86 26.10 6.73
CA LYS A 383 -1.47 26.37 8.04
C LYS A 383 -0.44 26.94 9.01
N ALA A 384 -0.72 28.11 9.57
CA ALA A 384 0.15 28.69 10.59
C ALA A 384 0.13 27.84 11.88
N GLY A 385 1.30 27.54 12.44
CA GLY A 385 1.46 26.81 13.70
C GLY A 385 2.23 25.50 13.57
N THR A 386 1.99 24.58 14.50
CA THR A 386 2.67 23.29 14.58
C THR A 386 1.77 22.17 14.07
N ALA A 387 2.31 21.27 13.24
CA ALA A 387 1.59 20.10 12.75
C ALA A 387 1.13 19.19 13.90
N PRO A 388 -0.07 18.57 13.82
CA PRO A 388 -0.50 17.53 14.77
C PRO A 388 0.53 16.41 14.93
N ALA A 389 1.21 16.02 13.85
CA ALA A 389 2.28 15.02 13.82
C ALA A 389 3.41 15.28 14.83
N ALA A 390 3.63 16.55 15.23
CA ALA A 390 4.72 16.92 16.12
C ALA A 390 4.51 16.54 17.60
N LYS A 391 3.29 16.09 17.95
CA LYS A 391 2.90 15.72 19.31
C LYS A 391 2.45 14.25 19.34
N PRO A 392 2.41 13.62 20.53
CA PRO A 392 1.76 12.32 20.68
C PRO A 392 0.35 12.32 20.10
N LEU A 393 0.04 11.29 19.31
CA LEU A 393 -1.23 11.12 18.62
C LEU A 393 -2.09 10.08 19.36
N ALA A 394 -3.41 10.26 19.30
CA ALA A 394 -4.35 9.24 19.76
C ALA A 394 -4.30 8.03 18.81
N THR A 395 -4.11 6.84 19.37
CA THR A 395 -4.12 5.58 18.61
C THR A 395 -5.48 4.90 18.74
N PRO A 396 -6.01 4.25 17.68
CA PRO A 396 -5.34 4.04 16.40
C PRO A 396 -5.36 5.27 15.49
N LEU A 397 -4.28 5.44 14.70
CA LEU A 397 -4.29 6.33 13.55
C LEU A 397 -5.22 5.76 12.49
N LEU A 398 -6.35 6.43 12.29
CA LEU A 398 -7.30 6.08 11.23
C LEU A 398 -6.87 6.76 9.94
N LEU A 399 -6.28 5.96 9.05
CA LEU A 399 -6.05 6.33 7.65
C LEU A 399 -7.40 6.34 6.92
N LYS A 400 -7.56 7.27 5.97
CA LYS A 400 -8.76 7.37 5.14
C LYS A 400 -8.38 7.29 3.66
N PRO A 401 -9.29 6.85 2.77
CA PRO A 401 -9.04 6.89 1.34
C PRO A 401 -8.53 8.25 0.91
N TYR A 402 -7.36 8.28 0.26
CA TYR A 402 -6.68 9.50 -0.23
C TYR A 402 -6.29 10.54 0.83
N GLU A 403 -6.53 10.30 2.13
CA GLU A 403 -6.16 11.17 3.24
C GLU A 403 -5.37 10.40 4.30
N HIS A 404 -4.05 10.35 4.12
CA HIS A 404 -3.13 9.59 4.96
C HIS A 404 -2.41 10.52 5.95
N GLU A 405 -1.14 10.26 6.25
CA GLU A 405 -0.42 10.95 7.33
C GLU A 405 -0.29 12.45 7.09
N ASN A 406 -0.05 12.89 5.85
CA ASN A 406 0.10 14.31 5.54
C ASN A 406 -1.23 15.07 5.69
N GLN A 407 -2.29 14.63 5.01
CA GLN A 407 -3.58 15.34 5.01
C GLN A 407 -4.23 15.32 6.40
N ARG A 408 -4.04 14.23 7.16
CA ARG A 408 -4.66 14.06 8.48
C ARG A 408 -3.85 14.74 9.59
N PHE A 409 -2.52 14.70 9.53
CA PHE A 409 -1.65 15.08 10.66
C PHE A 409 -0.58 16.12 10.30
N GLY A 410 -0.52 16.60 9.06
CA GLY A 410 0.52 17.52 8.61
C GLY A 410 1.91 16.89 8.58
N TYR A 411 1.98 15.55 8.48
CA TYR A 411 3.25 14.84 8.45
C TYR A 411 4.00 15.13 7.16
N LEU A 412 5.18 15.72 7.29
CA LEU A 412 6.06 16.08 6.20
C LEU A 412 7.51 15.85 6.67
N PRO A 413 8.04 14.63 6.51
CA PRO A 413 9.38 14.31 6.97
C PRO A 413 10.44 15.09 6.18
N ASP A 414 11.41 15.65 6.88
CA ASP A 414 12.61 16.34 6.36
C ASP A 414 13.86 15.44 6.46
N TYR A 415 13.64 14.12 6.38
CA TYR A 415 14.64 13.07 6.48
C TYR A 415 14.28 11.92 5.52
N PRO A 416 15.25 11.06 5.14
CA PRO A 416 14.97 9.94 4.23
C PRO A 416 13.99 8.93 4.82
N VAL A 417 13.00 8.56 4.01
CA VAL A 417 11.94 7.61 4.38
C VAL A 417 11.83 6.40 3.46
N GLU A 418 12.74 6.23 2.49
CA GLU A 418 12.67 5.09 1.57
C GLU A 418 12.76 3.73 2.29
N ARG A 419 13.49 3.68 3.42
CA ARG A 419 13.67 2.48 4.25
C ARG A 419 13.70 2.83 5.73
N GLN A 420 13.72 1.81 6.57
CA GLN A 420 13.81 1.95 8.03
C GLN A 420 15.19 2.47 8.49
N MET A 421 15.20 3.15 9.63
CA MET A 421 16.39 3.72 10.24
C MET A 421 17.09 2.74 11.19
N TYR A 422 18.43 2.74 11.14
CA TYR A 422 19.30 2.07 12.10
C TYR A 422 20.24 3.07 12.76
N PHE A 423 20.77 2.74 13.94
CA PHE A 423 21.54 3.67 14.74
C PHE A 423 22.89 3.07 15.14
N ASP A 424 23.95 3.83 14.87
CA ASP A 424 25.32 3.45 15.25
C ASP A 424 25.52 3.56 16.77
N LEU A 425 26.72 3.28 17.27
CA LEU A 425 27.03 3.35 18.71
C LEU A 425 26.96 4.77 19.29
N HIS A 426 27.09 5.80 18.45
CA HIS A 426 26.89 7.20 18.83
C HIS A 426 25.44 7.67 18.66
N ASN A 427 24.52 6.74 18.36
CA ASN A 427 23.11 7.00 18.12
C ASN A 427 22.82 7.92 16.92
N ARG A 428 23.72 7.94 15.93
CA ARG A 428 23.52 8.63 14.65
C ARG A 428 22.64 7.75 13.74
N PRO A 429 21.62 8.31 13.07
CA PRO A 429 20.75 7.55 12.20
C PRO A 429 21.41 7.24 10.85
N PHE A 430 21.12 6.05 10.32
CA PHE A 430 21.53 5.57 9.01
C PHE A 430 20.33 4.99 8.28
N VAL A 431 20.18 5.33 6.99
CA VAL A 431 19.13 4.82 6.10
C VAL A 431 19.75 4.39 4.79
N SER A 432 19.40 3.20 4.32
CA SER A 432 19.72 2.77 2.96
C SER A 432 18.70 3.37 1.99
N ILE A 433 19.16 4.04 0.95
CA ILE A 433 18.34 4.65 -0.11
C ILE A 433 18.93 4.28 -1.47
N GLY A 434 18.14 3.92 -2.47
CA GLY A 434 18.67 3.51 -3.79
C GLY A 434 19.94 2.65 -3.71
N ASP A 435 21.06 3.16 -4.24
CA ASP A 435 22.42 2.60 -4.21
C ASP A 435 23.37 3.29 -3.20
N ARG A 436 22.81 3.94 -2.18
CA ARG A 436 23.51 4.80 -1.21
C ARG A 436 23.12 4.50 0.22
N VAL A 437 23.88 5.09 1.14
CA VAL A 437 23.55 5.21 2.55
C VAL A 437 23.50 6.69 2.92
N MET A 438 22.42 7.11 3.57
CA MET A 438 22.30 8.43 4.17
C MET A 438 22.58 8.37 5.66
N THR A 439 23.25 9.39 6.18
CA THR A 439 23.40 9.58 7.62
C THR A 439 23.46 11.06 8.00
N LEU A 440 22.98 11.37 9.20
CA LEU A 440 22.96 12.72 9.74
C LEU A 440 24.35 13.11 10.28
N ARG A 441 24.93 14.18 9.73
CA ARG A 441 26.21 14.77 10.14
C ARG A 441 26.03 16.27 10.25
N ASP A 442 26.50 16.88 11.32
CA ASP A 442 26.42 18.33 11.51
C ASP A 442 25.00 18.90 11.30
N LYS A 443 23.98 18.10 11.66
CA LYS A 443 22.54 18.36 11.50
C LYS A 443 22.02 18.32 10.06
N GLU A 444 22.83 17.88 9.11
CA GLU A 444 22.48 17.70 7.70
C GLU A 444 22.58 16.24 7.27
N TRP A 445 21.73 15.82 6.34
CA TRP A 445 21.80 14.46 5.79
C TRP A 445 22.85 14.39 4.70
N SER A 446 23.88 13.58 4.94
CA SER A 446 24.96 13.31 3.99
C SER A 446 24.74 11.99 3.27
N ASN A 447 25.04 11.97 1.97
CA ASN A 447 24.97 10.78 1.12
C ASN A 447 26.36 10.19 0.92
N SER A 448 26.44 8.87 0.99
CA SER A 448 27.63 8.11 0.59
C SER A 448 27.21 6.98 -0.36
N PHE A 449 27.87 6.91 -1.51
CA PHE A 449 27.67 5.82 -2.45
C PHE A 449 28.29 4.53 -1.93
N LEU A 450 27.64 3.42 -2.25
CA LEU A 450 28.25 2.11 -2.05
C LEU A 450 29.36 1.88 -3.07
N SER A 451 30.39 1.15 -2.66
CA SER A 451 31.48 0.84 -3.58
C SER A 451 31.00 -0.15 -4.63
N PRO A 452 31.34 0.06 -5.91
CA PRO A 452 31.15 -0.94 -6.94
C PRO A 452 32.01 -2.17 -6.61
N VAL A 453 31.62 -3.31 -7.17
CA VAL A 453 32.45 -4.51 -7.07
C VAL A 453 33.64 -4.33 -8.01
N LEU A 454 34.87 -4.48 -7.51
CA LEU A 454 36.07 -4.43 -8.35
C LEU A 454 35.95 -5.43 -9.52
N GLY A 455 35.98 -4.92 -10.75
CA GLY A 455 35.82 -5.71 -11.98
C GLY A 455 34.40 -5.75 -12.57
N VAL A 456 33.39 -5.19 -11.88
CA VAL A 456 32.01 -5.08 -12.37
C VAL A 456 31.57 -3.61 -12.24
N GLY A 457 31.45 -2.90 -13.35
CA GLY A 457 31.08 -1.46 -13.39
C GLY A 457 29.62 -1.14 -13.04
N ALA A 458 28.94 -1.99 -12.27
CA ALA A 458 27.52 -1.84 -11.94
C ALA A 458 27.30 -1.41 -10.48
N SER A 459 26.29 -0.55 -10.24
CA SER A 459 25.85 -0.16 -8.90
C SER A 459 25.30 -1.35 -8.13
N ALA A 460 25.68 -1.48 -6.86
CA ALA A 460 25.15 -2.53 -5.98
C ALA A 460 23.83 -2.08 -5.35
N TYR A 461 22.85 -2.98 -5.29
CA TYR A 461 21.57 -2.74 -4.61
C TYR A 461 21.67 -3.22 -3.15
N PRO A 462 21.62 -2.30 -2.16
CA PRO A 462 21.70 -2.67 -0.76
C PRO A 462 20.46 -3.44 -0.30
N ALA A 463 20.67 -4.36 0.63
CA ALA A 463 19.65 -4.87 1.53
C ALA A 463 19.20 -3.77 2.51
N ALA A 464 18.03 -3.93 3.11
CA ALA A 464 17.44 -2.87 3.92
C ALA A 464 18.11 -2.70 5.30
N LYS A 465 18.75 -3.74 5.85
CA LYS A 465 19.36 -3.70 7.19
C LYS A 465 20.78 -3.10 7.16
N ILE A 466 21.09 -2.25 8.14
CA ILE A 466 22.43 -1.71 8.39
C ILE A 466 22.85 -2.18 9.79
N ALA A 467 24.08 -2.66 9.89
CA ALA A 467 24.64 -3.26 11.07
C ALA A 467 25.91 -2.53 11.52
N PHE A 468 26.27 -2.69 12.79
CA PHE A 468 27.41 -2.04 13.42
C PHE A 468 28.13 -3.00 14.36
N ASP A 469 29.45 -2.90 14.44
CA ASP A 469 30.25 -3.63 15.43
C ASP A 469 30.67 -2.73 16.60
N LYS A 470 31.42 -3.30 17.56
CA LYS A 470 31.93 -2.56 18.73
C LYS A 470 32.88 -1.40 18.41
N GLU A 471 33.53 -1.42 17.25
CA GLU A 471 34.43 -0.37 16.78
C GLU A 471 33.65 0.74 16.05
N ASN A 472 32.33 0.59 15.97
CA ASN A 472 31.41 1.47 15.26
C ASN A 472 31.62 1.46 13.72
N ASP A 473 32.21 0.39 13.20
CA ASP A 473 32.24 0.16 11.75
C ASP A 473 30.84 -0.15 11.25
N ILE A 474 30.58 0.18 9.99
CA ILE A 474 29.26 0.06 9.37
C ILE A 474 29.28 -1.04 8.34
N TYR A 475 28.24 -1.88 8.37
CA TYR A 475 28.09 -3.02 7.49
C TYR A 475 26.71 -3.06 6.87
N LEU A 476 26.65 -3.39 5.59
CA LEU A 476 25.40 -3.75 4.93
C LEU A 476 25.66 -4.71 3.78
N LEU A 477 24.69 -5.58 3.52
CA LEU A 477 24.75 -6.49 2.38
C LEU A 477 24.24 -5.75 1.15
N ALA A 478 24.87 -5.96 0.01
CA ALA A 478 24.43 -5.41 -1.27
C ALA A 478 24.71 -6.42 -2.38
N SER A 479 23.91 -6.40 -3.45
CA SER A 479 24.11 -7.31 -4.59
C SER A 479 24.00 -6.59 -5.91
N THR A 480 24.85 -6.99 -6.85
CA THR A 480 24.60 -6.82 -8.29
C THR A 480 23.87 -8.07 -8.80
N PRO A 481 23.34 -8.09 -10.04
CA PRO A 481 22.70 -9.29 -10.59
C PRO A 481 23.57 -10.56 -10.57
N SER A 482 24.90 -10.41 -10.60
CA SER A 482 25.86 -11.53 -10.63
C SER A 482 26.61 -11.74 -9.33
N THR A 483 26.78 -10.71 -8.49
CA THR A 483 27.76 -10.75 -7.40
C THR A 483 27.21 -10.12 -6.11
N PRO A 484 27.06 -10.91 -5.03
CA PRO A 484 26.72 -10.41 -3.71
C PRO A 484 27.98 -9.89 -2.98
N THR A 485 27.82 -8.87 -2.14
CA THR A 485 28.91 -8.22 -1.41
C THR A 485 28.49 -7.83 0.01
N LEU A 486 29.48 -7.82 0.91
CA LEU A 486 29.43 -7.13 2.18
C LEU A 486 30.11 -5.77 2.01
N GLN A 487 29.35 -4.70 2.17
CA GLN A 487 29.84 -3.33 2.16
C GLN A 487 30.28 -2.96 3.57
N HIS A 488 31.48 -2.39 3.70
CA HIS A 488 32.09 -2.08 4.99
C HIS A 488 32.67 -0.67 4.99
N SER A 489 32.46 0.07 6.08
CA SER A 489 32.99 1.42 6.28
C SER A 489 33.59 1.57 7.68
N THR A 490 34.78 2.16 7.75
CA THR A 490 35.52 2.49 8.99
C THR A 490 35.57 3.99 9.28
N ASP A 491 35.11 4.83 8.35
CA ASP A 491 35.18 6.30 8.44
C ASP A 491 33.82 6.91 8.84
N GLY A 492 33.01 6.12 9.54
CA GLY A 492 31.67 6.48 9.96
C GLY A 492 30.68 6.58 8.81
N GLY A 493 30.95 5.95 7.65
CA GLY A 493 30.03 5.83 6.53
C GLY A 493 30.23 6.89 5.46
N LYS A 494 31.43 7.47 5.33
CA LYS A 494 31.77 8.42 4.26
C LYS A 494 32.24 7.69 3.00
N SER A 495 32.92 6.56 3.17
CA SER A 495 33.30 5.66 2.09
C SER A 495 33.03 4.21 2.47
N PHE A 496 32.77 3.37 1.46
CA PHE A 496 32.55 1.94 1.63
C PHE A 496 33.59 1.16 0.85
N THR A 497 33.98 -0.01 1.34
CA THR A 497 34.73 -1.01 0.58
C THR A 497 33.85 -2.24 0.39
N ALA A 498 33.78 -2.75 -0.85
CA ALA A 498 33.00 -3.92 -1.19
C ALA A 498 33.84 -5.20 -1.05
N TYR A 499 33.36 -6.16 -0.27
CA TYR A 499 33.96 -7.48 -0.11
C TYR A 499 33.06 -8.55 -0.74
N PRO A 500 33.52 -9.27 -1.78
CA PRO A 500 32.71 -10.30 -2.43
C PRO A 500 32.31 -11.42 -1.46
N ILE A 501 31.03 -11.79 -1.49
CA ILE A 501 30.51 -12.95 -0.76
C ILE A 501 30.60 -14.15 -1.71
N PRO A 502 31.22 -15.27 -1.32
CA PRO A 502 31.33 -16.45 -2.19
C PRO A 502 29.95 -16.99 -2.59
N GLY A 503 29.76 -17.30 -3.87
CA GLY A 503 28.53 -17.90 -4.41
C GLY A 503 27.60 -16.93 -5.11
N ARG A 504 26.40 -17.39 -5.46
CA ARG A 504 25.40 -16.60 -6.20
C ARG A 504 24.60 -15.69 -5.27
N PRO A 505 24.03 -14.58 -5.80
CA PRO A 505 23.07 -13.77 -5.06
C PRO A 505 21.89 -14.60 -4.56
N ALA A 506 21.41 -14.26 -3.36
CA ALA A 506 20.32 -14.95 -2.67
C ALA A 506 19.59 -13.96 -1.75
N VAL A 507 18.64 -14.44 -0.94
CA VAL A 507 18.08 -13.64 0.16
C VAL A 507 19.05 -13.70 1.33
N TYR A 508 19.26 -12.57 2.00
CA TYR A 508 20.18 -12.48 3.14
C TYR A 508 19.56 -11.79 4.34
N ASP A 509 20.07 -12.14 5.52
CA ASP A 509 19.86 -11.37 6.76
C ASP A 509 21.21 -11.03 7.40
N ILE A 510 21.32 -9.90 8.10
CA ILE A 510 22.54 -9.50 8.83
C ILE A 510 22.16 -9.10 10.24
N GLU A 511 23.02 -9.44 11.21
CA GLU A 511 22.82 -9.03 12.59
C GLU A 511 22.88 -7.51 12.72
N GLN A 512 21.71 -6.94 12.89
CA GLN A 512 21.46 -5.55 13.24
C GLN A 512 21.24 -5.40 14.75
N PHE A 513 21.27 -4.17 15.25
CA PHE A 513 20.95 -3.91 16.64
C PHE A 513 19.47 -4.15 16.93
N SER A 514 19.16 -5.05 17.86
CA SER A 514 17.80 -5.36 18.32
C SER A 514 17.60 -5.19 19.83
N GLY A 515 18.56 -4.63 20.55
CA GLY A 515 18.43 -4.24 21.97
C GLY A 515 19.71 -4.37 22.79
N HIS A 516 20.24 -5.58 22.93
CA HIS A 516 21.39 -5.88 23.81
C HIS A 516 22.50 -6.70 23.12
N ASN A 517 22.53 -6.63 21.79
CA ASN A 517 23.52 -7.30 20.94
C ASN A 517 24.43 -6.25 20.28
N VAL A 518 25.74 -6.37 20.49
CA VAL A 518 26.76 -5.59 19.76
C VAL A 518 27.87 -6.58 19.41
N PRO A 519 28.03 -6.95 18.13
CA PRO A 519 29.10 -7.83 17.70
C PRO A 519 30.48 -7.29 18.05
N ASP A 520 31.38 -8.16 18.52
CA ASP A 520 32.77 -7.81 18.85
C ASP A 520 33.63 -7.46 17.62
N GLY A 521 33.13 -7.73 16.43
CA GLY A 521 33.76 -7.50 15.14
C GLY A 521 32.70 -7.55 14.04
N PRO A 522 33.06 -7.82 12.77
CA PRO A 522 32.10 -7.80 11.67
C PRO A 522 30.83 -8.61 11.99
N PRO A 523 29.64 -8.03 11.81
CA PRO A 523 28.38 -8.69 12.12
C PRO A 523 28.21 -10.00 11.35
N PRO A 524 27.77 -11.08 12.00
CA PRO A 524 27.44 -12.31 11.31
C PRO A 524 26.21 -12.10 10.42
N PHE A 525 26.13 -12.87 9.34
CA PHE A 525 25.02 -12.80 8.40
C PHE A 525 24.63 -14.17 7.86
N LEU A 526 23.40 -14.27 7.37
CA LEU A 526 22.78 -15.49 6.87
C LEU A 526 22.51 -15.39 5.38
N ARG A 527 22.60 -16.53 4.70
CA ARG A 527 22.16 -16.70 3.30
C ARG A 527 21.07 -17.74 3.21
N TYR A 528 19.98 -17.39 2.51
CA TYR A 528 18.85 -18.25 2.19
C TYR A 528 18.84 -18.52 0.69
N THR A 529 19.38 -19.67 0.28
CA THR A 529 19.45 -20.07 -1.12
C THR A 529 18.24 -20.91 -1.47
N PHE A 530 17.39 -20.43 -2.37
CA PHE A 530 16.23 -21.18 -2.85
C PHE A 530 16.67 -22.51 -3.50
N ILE A 531 16.08 -23.62 -3.05
CA ILE A 531 16.31 -24.97 -3.58
C ILE A 531 15.13 -25.37 -4.46
N ALA A 532 13.93 -25.35 -3.89
CA ALA A 532 12.74 -25.86 -4.54
C ALA A 532 11.45 -25.19 -4.05
N ARG A 533 10.43 -25.24 -4.90
CA ARG A 533 9.06 -24.86 -4.59
C ARG A 533 8.21 -26.12 -4.60
N ASP A 534 7.25 -26.20 -3.69
CA ASP A 534 6.24 -27.26 -3.72
C ASP A 534 5.18 -26.95 -4.77
N GLU A 535 4.82 -27.95 -5.59
CA GLU A 535 3.82 -27.81 -6.65
C GLU A 535 2.39 -27.76 -6.10
N THR A 536 2.16 -28.32 -4.91
CA THR A 536 0.82 -28.50 -4.34
C THR A 536 0.55 -27.56 -3.16
N VAL A 537 1.57 -27.22 -2.38
CA VAL A 537 1.47 -26.30 -1.24
C VAL A 537 2.11 -24.97 -1.60
N PHE A 538 1.30 -24.02 -2.07
CA PHE A 538 1.75 -22.76 -2.68
C PHE A 538 2.81 -21.98 -1.88
N TRP A 539 2.68 -21.94 -0.55
CA TRP A 539 3.56 -21.19 0.36
C TRP A 539 4.77 -22.00 0.86
N ARG A 540 4.85 -23.29 0.54
CA ARG A 540 5.96 -24.13 0.92
C ARG A 540 7.13 -23.88 -0.03
N LYS A 541 8.21 -23.38 0.55
CA LYS A 541 9.49 -23.18 -0.12
C LYS A 541 10.56 -23.89 0.67
N VAL A 542 11.53 -24.47 -0.04
CA VAL A 542 12.68 -25.15 0.56
C VAL A 542 13.93 -24.38 0.18
N ASN A 543 14.73 -24.04 1.19
CA ASN A 543 15.91 -23.20 1.05
C ASN A 543 17.06 -23.78 1.86
N LYS A 544 18.28 -23.63 1.35
CA LYS A 544 19.50 -23.81 2.13
C LYS A 544 19.74 -22.57 2.99
N LEU A 545 19.96 -22.78 4.28
CA LEU A 545 20.37 -21.76 5.24
C LEU A 545 21.85 -21.94 5.60
N GLU A 546 22.63 -20.87 5.44
CA GLU A 546 24.05 -20.84 5.75
C GLU A 546 24.40 -19.61 6.58
N LEU A 547 25.33 -19.76 7.51
CA LEU A 547 25.87 -18.70 8.35
C LEU A 547 27.28 -18.30 7.88
N PHE A 548 27.53 -17.00 7.84
CA PHE A 548 28.83 -16.40 7.56
C PHE A 548 29.33 -15.60 8.75
N LEU A 549 30.63 -15.72 9.03
CA LEU A 549 31.31 -15.09 10.17
C LEU A 549 32.51 -14.28 9.66
N PRO A 550 32.27 -13.10 9.08
CA PRO A 550 33.35 -12.25 8.58
C PRO A 550 34.31 -11.84 9.71
N ARG A 551 35.58 -11.64 9.36
CA ARG A 551 36.66 -11.25 10.28
C ARG A 551 37.47 -10.09 9.72
N LYS A 552 38.03 -9.27 10.60
CA LYS A 552 39.03 -8.26 10.26
C LYS A 552 40.40 -8.91 10.28
N GLU A 553 41.09 -8.93 9.15
CA GLU A 553 42.45 -9.45 9.01
C GLU A 553 43.29 -8.44 8.21
N ASN A 554 44.37 -7.93 8.80
CA ASN A 554 45.29 -6.97 8.16
C ASN A 554 44.58 -5.74 7.54
N GLY A 555 43.59 -5.18 8.25
CA GLY A 555 42.82 -4.02 7.79
C GLY A 555 41.79 -4.31 6.69
N ARG A 556 41.53 -5.58 6.38
CA ARG A 556 40.53 -6.03 5.40
C ARG A 556 39.50 -6.95 6.02
N ILE A 557 38.37 -7.11 5.35
CA ILE A 557 37.37 -8.12 5.71
C ILE A 557 37.63 -9.42 4.95
N VAL A 558 37.70 -10.53 5.71
CA VAL A 558 37.72 -11.90 5.20
C VAL A 558 36.38 -12.56 5.54
N ILE A 559 35.61 -12.95 4.53
CA ILE A 559 34.26 -13.51 4.70
C ILE A 559 34.30 -14.93 5.27
N GLY A 560 35.26 -15.75 4.84
CA GLY A 560 35.35 -17.17 5.19
C GLY A 560 34.33 -18.05 4.44
N ASP A 561 34.42 -19.35 4.67
CA ASP A 561 33.49 -20.34 4.12
C ASP A 561 32.15 -20.33 4.86
N PRO A 562 31.02 -20.59 4.17
CA PRO A 562 29.72 -20.72 4.82
C PRO A 562 29.65 -21.92 5.76
N ILE A 563 29.01 -21.74 6.91
CA ILE A 563 28.64 -22.80 7.84
C ILE A 563 27.22 -23.27 7.51
N PRO A 564 27.00 -24.51 7.05
CA PRO A 564 25.67 -25.03 6.77
C PRO A 564 24.85 -25.13 8.05
N ILE A 565 23.60 -24.68 8.02
CA ILE A 565 22.65 -24.79 9.14
C ILE A 565 21.52 -25.77 8.82
N SER A 566 20.86 -25.61 7.67
CA SER A 566 19.71 -26.42 7.26
C SER A 566 19.58 -26.39 5.74
N ASP A 567 19.09 -27.47 5.15
CA ASP A 567 18.64 -27.58 3.76
C ASP A 567 17.11 -27.63 3.63
N GLU A 568 16.40 -27.54 4.76
CA GLU A 568 14.94 -27.60 4.84
C GLU A 568 14.32 -26.24 5.22
N CYS A 569 15.07 -25.13 5.19
CA CYS A 569 14.57 -23.84 5.66
C CYS A 569 13.41 -23.30 4.79
N ILE A 570 12.35 -22.76 5.41
CA ILE A 570 11.23 -22.13 4.70
C ILE A 570 11.59 -20.82 3.97
N GLY A 571 12.82 -20.33 4.17
CA GLY A 571 13.29 -19.04 3.67
C GLY A 571 13.00 -17.90 4.64
N LEU A 572 13.14 -16.67 4.16
CA LEU A 572 12.97 -15.45 4.94
C LEU A 572 11.94 -14.52 4.29
N SER A 573 10.83 -14.27 4.98
CA SER A 573 9.81 -13.31 4.57
C SER A 573 10.23 -11.88 4.93
N VAL A 574 10.98 -11.22 4.03
CA VAL A 574 11.52 -9.87 4.26
C VAL A 574 10.56 -8.72 3.96
N HIS A 575 9.43 -8.94 3.26
CA HIS A 575 8.61 -7.81 2.77
C HIS A 575 7.91 -7.05 3.90
N SER A 576 7.43 -7.71 4.95
CA SER A 576 6.78 -7.10 6.12
C SER A 576 7.36 -7.67 7.42
N GLY A 577 7.48 -6.84 8.46
CA GLY A 577 8.17 -7.19 9.71
C GLY A 577 9.69 -7.17 9.57
N ASN A 578 10.22 -7.93 8.60
CA ASN A 578 11.65 -8.19 8.38
C ASN A 578 12.34 -8.63 9.69
N PRO A 579 11.92 -9.78 10.24
CA PRO A 579 12.35 -10.24 11.56
C PRO A 579 13.87 -10.40 11.65
N SER A 580 14.40 -10.36 12.87
CA SER A 580 15.81 -10.67 13.13
C SER A 580 15.97 -12.18 13.20
N SER A 581 16.81 -12.79 12.37
CA SER A 581 17.09 -14.24 12.47
C SER A 581 18.37 -14.57 13.22
N ILE A 582 19.10 -13.55 13.70
CA ILE A 582 20.42 -13.70 14.30
C ILE A 582 20.69 -12.68 15.42
N VAL A 583 21.34 -13.12 16.49
CA VAL A 583 21.94 -12.27 17.54
C VAL A 583 23.24 -12.90 18.06
N SER A 584 24.18 -12.09 18.53
CA SER A 584 25.45 -12.58 19.08
C SER A 584 25.89 -11.82 20.32
N ARG A 585 26.71 -12.51 21.14
CA ARG A 585 27.40 -11.93 22.29
C ARG A 585 28.68 -12.73 22.59
N GLY A 586 29.80 -12.00 22.64
CA GLY A 586 31.11 -12.62 22.74
C GLY A 586 31.38 -13.55 21.56
N SER A 587 31.90 -14.74 21.85
CA SER A 587 32.17 -15.77 20.85
C SER A 587 30.92 -16.46 20.31
N LYS A 588 29.75 -16.33 20.97
CA LYS A 588 28.53 -17.06 20.60
C LYS A 588 27.66 -16.30 19.61
N VAL A 589 27.14 -17.02 18.62
CA VAL A 589 26.17 -16.55 17.62
C VAL A 589 24.96 -17.46 17.67
N HIS A 590 23.77 -16.87 17.80
CA HIS A 590 22.51 -17.60 17.88
C HIS A 590 21.69 -17.34 16.63
N VAL A 591 21.24 -18.41 15.97
CA VAL A 591 20.45 -18.34 14.75
C VAL A 591 19.10 -19.01 14.99
N THR A 592 18.02 -18.38 14.55
CA THR A 592 16.68 -18.98 14.53
C THR A 592 16.13 -19.09 13.11
N TRP A 593 15.44 -20.19 12.81
CA TRP A 593 14.82 -20.43 11.50
C TRP A 593 13.60 -21.34 11.62
N GLY A 594 12.78 -21.37 10.58
CA GLY A 594 11.72 -22.36 10.41
C GLY A 594 12.08 -23.37 9.32
N GLU A 595 11.63 -24.62 9.48
CA GLU A 595 11.83 -25.68 8.49
C GLU A 595 10.52 -26.08 7.80
N ALA A 596 10.63 -26.37 6.50
CA ALA A 596 9.57 -26.97 5.72
C ALA A 596 9.47 -28.44 6.11
N THR A 597 8.25 -28.93 6.32
CA THR A 597 7.98 -30.34 6.63
C THR A 597 7.44 -31.05 5.41
N ASP A 598 7.41 -32.39 5.43
CA ASP A 598 6.67 -33.17 4.44
C ASP A 598 5.17 -32.77 4.50
N PRO A 599 4.56 -32.28 3.40
CA PRO A 599 3.14 -31.95 3.35
C PRO A 599 2.19 -33.10 3.73
N LYS A 600 2.65 -34.35 3.64
CA LYS A 600 1.87 -35.54 4.00
C LYS A 600 1.85 -35.80 5.50
N VAL A 601 2.73 -35.16 6.26
CA VAL A 601 2.81 -35.28 7.71
C VAL A 601 2.06 -34.10 8.33
N GLU A 602 1.00 -34.41 9.07
CA GLU A 602 0.31 -33.39 9.84
C GLU A 602 1.20 -32.89 10.97
N VAL A 603 1.50 -31.60 10.95
CA VAL A 603 2.28 -30.91 11.98
C VAL A 603 1.52 -29.65 12.43
N PRO A 604 1.65 -29.22 13.69
CA PRO A 604 0.87 -28.11 14.23
C PRO A 604 1.23 -26.74 13.60
N GLY A 605 2.36 -26.65 12.90
CA GLY A 605 2.85 -25.44 12.26
C GLY A 605 4.24 -25.66 11.67
N VAL A 606 4.86 -24.61 11.15
CA VAL A 606 6.29 -24.60 10.81
C VAL A 606 7.10 -24.82 12.09
N PRO A 607 7.89 -25.91 12.20
CA PRO A 607 8.78 -26.10 13.34
C PRO A 607 9.84 -25.01 13.38
N VAL A 608 10.02 -24.40 14.55
CA VAL A 608 10.96 -23.31 14.79
C VAL A 608 12.17 -23.84 15.53
N TYR A 609 13.34 -23.67 14.94
CA TYR A 609 14.61 -24.11 15.49
C TYR A 609 15.48 -22.94 15.93
N VAL A 610 16.36 -23.22 16.90
CA VAL A 610 17.45 -22.35 17.32
C VAL A 610 18.74 -23.16 17.49
N ALA A 611 19.87 -22.60 17.09
CA ALA A 611 21.19 -23.17 17.34
C ALA A 611 22.20 -22.09 17.72
N THR A 612 23.21 -22.47 18.50
CA THR A 612 24.36 -21.63 18.82
C THR A 612 25.57 -22.09 18.03
N TYR A 613 26.20 -21.20 17.29
CA TYR A 613 27.58 -21.37 16.83
C TYR A 613 28.54 -20.70 17.82
N ASP A 614 29.65 -21.37 18.11
CA ASP A 614 30.71 -20.84 18.96
C ASP A 614 32.00 -20.61 18.16
N ARG A 615 32.41 -19.33 18.08
CA ARG A 615 33.63 -18.92 17.38
C ARG A 615 34.91 -19.48 18.01
N GLU A 616 34.93 -19.74 19.31
CA GLU A 616 36.13 -20.26 19.99
C GLU A 616 36.36 -21.74 19.65
N SER A 617 35.31 -22.56 19.72
CA SER A 617 35.41 -23.98 19.40
C SER A 617 35.24 -24.31 17.93
N GLY A 618 34.74 -23.36 17.12
CA GLY A 618 34.46 -23.55 15.70
C GLY A 618 33.29 -24.49 15.42
N LYS A 619 32.37 -24.66 16.38
CA LYS A 619 31.30 -25.67 16.32
C LYS A 619 29.91 -25.05 16.32
N LEU A 620 29.05 -25.57 15.44
CA LEU A 620 27.61 -25.39 15.50
C LEU A 620 27.01 -26.43 16.45
N GLY A 621 26.26 -25.98 17.46
CA GLY A 621 25.50 -26.86 18.35
C GLY A 621 24.33 -27.54 17.64
N LYS A 622 23.80 -28.61 18.23
CA LYS A 622 22.63 -29.31 17.69
C LYS A 622 21.42 -28.36 17.64
N PRO A 623 20.68 -28.28 16.51
CA PRO A 623 19.43 -27.54 16.43
C PRO A 623 18.43 -28.00 17.50
N THR A 624 17.82 -27.03 18.18
CA THR A 624 16.79 -27.27 19.20
C THR A 624 15.45 -26.79 18.66
N LEU A 625 14.46 -27.69 18.60
CA LEU A 625 13.07 -27.34 18.30
C LEU A 625 12.48 -26.61 19.51
N VAL A 626 12.01 -25.38 19.32
CA VAL A 626 11.53 -24.53 20.42
C VAL A 626 10.04 -24.19 20.33
N ALA A 627 9.45 -24.18 19.14
CA ALA A 627 8.04 -23.85 18.95
C ALA A 627 7.52 -24.35 17.59
N HIS A 628 6.22 -24.18 17.35
CA HIS A 628 5.60 -24.33 16.03
C HIS A 628 4.79 -23.10 15.66
N GLY A 629 5.07 -22.50 14.51
CA GLY A 629 4.36 -21.36 13.97
C GLY A 629 3.28 -21.80 12.98
N ALA A 630 2.00 -21.68 13.32
CA ALA A 630 0.89 -22.11 12.46
C ALA A 630 0.55 -21.11 11.34
N PRO A 631 0.13 -21.57 10.14
CA PRO A 631 -0.05 -22.97 9.73
C PRO A 631 1.27 -23.64 9.30
N ALA A 632 1.26 -24.96 9.06
CA ALA A 632 2.43 -25.66 8.53
C ALA A 632 2.82 -25.16 7.13
N ASN A 633 4.12 -25.25 6.80
CA ASN A 633 4.62 -25.02 5.45
C ASN A 633 4.25 -23.65 4.82
N ASP A 634 4.18 -22.60 5.64
CA ASP A 634 3.92 -21.24 5.19
C ASP A 634 5.18 -20.37 5.34
N SER A 635 5.75 -19.91 4.22
CA SER A 635 6.95 -19.05 4.21
C SER A 635 6.81 -17.73 4.99
N HIS A 636 5.60 -17.30 5.31
CA HIS A 636 5.36 -16.13 6.17
C HIS A 636 5.70 -16.38 7.65
N ASN A 637 5.83 -17.65 8.06
CA ASN A 637 6.04 -18.05 9.44
C ASN A 637 7.51 -17.97 9.86
N THR A 638 8.24 -16.99 9.32
CA THR A 638 9.64 -16.75 9.69
C THR A 638 9.72 -16.31 11.16
N PRO A 639 10.50 -17.00 12.01
CA PRO A 639 10.70 -16.61 13.41
C PRO A 639 11.57 -15.36 13.54
N SER A 640 11.54 -14.75 14.74
CA SER A 640 12.41 -13.64 15.12
C SER A 640 13.08 -13.91 16.47
N ILE A 641 14.36 -13.55 16.59
CA ILE A 641 15.13 -13.63 17.84
C ILE A 641 15.61 -12.24 18.30
N THR A 642 15.66 -12.03 19.61
CA THR A 642 16.42 -10.93 20.26
C THR A 642 17.02 -11.44 21.57
N MET A 643 17.79 -10.60 22.28
CA MET A 643 18.35 -10.95 23.58
C MET A 643 18.21 -9.82 24.60
N ASP A 644 18.09 -10.17 25.88
CA ASP A 644 18.10 -9.21 27.00
C ASP A 644 19.52 -8.87 27.47
N LYS A 645 19.66 -7.93 28.41
CA LYS A 645 20.99 -7.53 28.92
C LYS A 645 21.74 -8.65 29.64
N LYS A 646 21.02 -9.62 30.22
CA LYS A 646 21.63 -10.79 30.89
C LYS A 646 22.06 -11.86 29.89
N GLY A 647 21.55 -11.77 28.66
CA GLY A 647 21.87 -12.64 27.54
C GLY A 647 20.86 -13.75 27.33
N TYR A 648 19.71 -13.71 28.00
CA TYR A 648 18.64 -14.64 27.67
C TYR A 648 18.15 -14.39 26.25
N LEU A 649 17.95 -15.49 25.51
CA LEU A 649 17.45 -15.46 24.15
C LEU A 649 15.93 -15.47 24.18
N HIS A 650 15.33 -14.61 23.37
CA HIS A 650 13.89 -14.47 23.25
C HIS A 650 13.49 -14.73 21.80
N VAL A 651 12.65 -15.73 21.57
CA VAL A 651 12.21 -16.10 20.22
C VAL A 651 10.69 -16.00 20.11
N LEU A 652 10.24 -15.39 19.01
CA LEU A 652 8.88 -15.48 18.53
C LEU A 652 8.84 -16.36 17.28
N GLY A 653 7.99 -17.39 17.27
CA GLY A 653 7.67 -18.11 16.04
C GLY A 653 6.76 -17.26 15.16
N GLY A 654 7.07 -17.17 13.87
CA GLY A 654 6.20 -16.51 12.90
C GLY A 654 4.93 -17.31 12.68
N THR A 655 3.83 -16.63 12.34
CA THR A 655 2.55 -17.25 12.00
C THR A 655 1.85 -16.49 10.88
N HIS A 656 0.87 -17.13 10.26
CA HIS A 656 0.00 -16.51 9.28
C HIS A 656 -1.46 -16.63 9.70
N GLY A 657 -1.95 -15.60 10.39
CA GLY A 657 -3.34 -15.52 10.87
C GLY A 657 -3.58 -16.30 12.17
N ARG A 658 -2.53 -16.58 12.95
CA ARG A 658 -2.60 -17.31 14.24
C ARG A 658 -1.74 -16.61 15.31
N PRO A 659 -1.88 -16.93 16.60
CA PRO A 659 -1.04 -16.36 17.66
C PRO A 659 0.43 -16.72 17.51
N PHE A 660 1.34 -15.77 17.70
CA PHE A 660 2.77 -16.06 17.76
C PHE A 660 3.12 -16.85 19.04
N PRO A 661 3.81 -18.01 18.95
CA PRO A 661 4.42 -18.64 20.10
C PRO A 661 5.67 -17.87 20.54
N TYR A 662 5.85 -17.70 21.84
CA TYR A 662 6.99 -17.07 22.49
C TYR A 662 7.68 -18.08 23.42
N VAL A 663 9.01 -18.11 23.33
CA VAL A 663 9.88 -18.91 24.19
C VAL A 663 11.10 -18.11 24.62
N GLN A 664 11.66 -18.50 25.77
CA GLN A 664 12.88 -17.93 26.33
C GLN A 664 13.89 -19.05 26.63
N SER A 665 15.18 -18.81 26.40
CA SER A 665 16.22 -19.77 26.80
C SER A 665 16.28 -19.92 28.33
N LEU A 666 16.60 -21.12 28.83
CA LEU A 666 16.73 -21.36 30.27
C LEU A 666 18.08 -20.88 30.83
N LYS A 667 19.08 -20.71 29.96
CA LYS A 667 20.37 -20.10 30.30
C LYS A 667 20.68 -18.92 29.38
N PRO A 668 21.40 -17.90 29.88
CA PRO A 668 21.86 -16.81 29.04
C PRO A 668 22.91 -17.31 28.03
N ASN A 669 22.92 -16.70 26.85
CA ASN A 669 23.91 -16.90 25.78
C ASN A 669 24.05 -18.36 25.32
N ASP A 670 22.97 -19.15 25.41
CA ASP A 670 22.97 -20.56 25.04
C ASP A 670 21.59 -21.05 24.57
N ALA A 671 21.52 -21.58 23.36
CA ALA A 671 20.33 -22.21 22.79
C ALA A 671 20.21 -23.71 23.17
N GLY A 672 21.27 -24.35 23.66
CA GLY A 672 21.30 -25.81 23.90
C GLY A 672 20.86 -26.25 25.30
N SER A 673 20.89 -25.36 26.30
CA SER A 673 20.53 -25.69 27.69
C SER A 673 19.02 -25.74 27.98
N GLY A 674 18.18 -25.80 26.95
CA GLY A 674 16.72 -25.88 27.07
C GLY A 674 16.02 -24.53 27.02
N TRP A 675 14.69 -24.59 26.85
CA TRP A 675 13.79 -23.46 26.64
C TRP A 675 12.56 -23.59 27.53
N THR A 676 11.89 -22.48 27.80
CA THR A 676 10.56 -22.49 28.41
C THR A 676 9.53 -23.13 27.47
N GLU A 677 8.46 -23.68 28.02
CA GLU A 677 7.28 -24.04 27.22
C GLU A 677 6.72 -22.83 26.45
N PRO A 678 6.24 -23.01 25.21
CA PRO A 678 5.66 -21.94 24.43
C PRO A 678 4.46 -21.27 25.11
N THR A 679 4.49 -19.95 25.18
CA THR A 679 3.32 -19.13 25.53
C THR A 679 2.92 -18.28 24.34
N PHE A 680 1.65 -17.89 24.21
CA PHE A 680 1.17 -17.20 23.02
C PHE A 680 0.87 -15.72 23.31
N LEU A 681 1.00 -14.87 22.29
CA LEU A 681 0.71 -13.43 22.38
C LEU A 681 -0.81 -13.12 22.40
N GLY A 682 -1.58 -13.93 23.13
CA GLY A 682 -3.05 -13.89 23.16
C GLY A 682 -3.71 -14.59 21.98
N GLU A 683 -5.04 -14.75 22.01
CA GLU A 683 -5.80 -15.37 20.93
C GLU A 683 -6.08 -14.37 19.80
N LEU A 684 -5.04 -14.12 18.98
CA LEU A 684 -5.02 -13.08 17.96
C LEU A 684 -4.66 -13.64 16.56
N ASN A 685 -5.18 -13.00 15.52
CA ASN A 685 -4.87 -13.31 14.13
C ASN A 685 -3.64 -12.52 13.65
N GLN A 686 -2.44 -12.95 14.05
CA GLN A 686 -1.19 -12.21 13.85
C GLN A 686 -0.44 -12.65 12.59
N THR A 687 0.33 -11.74 11.99
CA THR A 687 1.27 -12.02 10.89
C THR A 687 2.36 -10.96 10.85
N TYR A 688 3.58 -11.35 10.45
CA TYR A 688 4.76 -10.50 10.27
C TYR A 688 5.29 -9.89 11.58
N ILE A 689 6.44 -10.34 12.05
CA ILE A 689 7.03 -9.93 13.32
C ILE A 689 8.00 -8.77 13.12
N GLY A 690 7.85 -7.71 13.91
CA GLY A 690 8.93 -6.80 14.28
C GLY A 690 9.19 -6.91 15.78
N LEU A 691 10.40 -7.32 16.18
CA LEU A 691 10.75 -7.60 17.58
C LEU A 691 12.06 -6.90 17.97
N VAL A 692 12.02 -6.14 19.07
CA VAL A 692 13.22 -5.55 19.71
C VAL A 692 13.12 -5.66 21.24
N CYS A 693 14.25 -5.56 21.93
CA CYS A 693 14.35 -5.55 23.39
C CYS A 693 14.80 -4.16 23.85
N GLY A 694 14.04 -3.55 24.75
CA GLY A 694 14.34 -2.24 25.34
C GLY A 694 15.45 -2.30 26.38
N PRO A 695 16.01 -1.15 26.78
CA PRO A 695 17.08 -1.06 27.79
C PRO A 695 16.66 -1.57 29.18
N ASP A 696 15.35 -1.62 29.45
CA ASP A 696 14.74 -2.17 30.66
C ASP A 696 14.40 -3.67 30.53
N ASP A 697 14.90 -4.34 29.49
CA ASP A 697 14.61 -5.73 29.10
C ASP A 697 13.14 -5.96 28.69
N THR A 698 12.35 -4.90 28.47
CA THR A 698 11.00 -5.04 27.92
C THR A 698 11.08 -5.49 26.46
N LEU A 699 10.39 -6.57 26.10
CA LEU A 699 10.23 -6.94 24.69
C LEU A 699 9.14 -6.09 24.05
N HIS A 700 9.42 -5.56 22.87
CA HIS A 700 8.52 -4.76 22.07
C HIS A 700 8.23 -5.49 20.75
N CYS A 701 6.95 -5.76 20.50
CA CYS A 701 6.51 -6.48 19.31
C CYS A 701 5.50 -5.63 18.53
N VAL A 702 5.71 -5.52 17.22
CA VAL A 702 4.75 -4.95 16.27
C VAL A 702 4.43 -6.01 15.21
N PHE A 703 3.17 -6.05 14.79
CA PHE A 703 2.70 -7.04 13.82
C PHE A 703 1.41 -6.61 13.11
N ARG A 704 1.14 -7.24 11.97
CA ARG A 704 -0.18 -7.14 11.31
C ARG A 704 -1.19 -7.93 12.12
N LEU A 705 -2.30 -7.30 12.48
CA LEU A 705 -3.43 -7.92 13.16
C LEU A 705 -4.69 -7.79 12.33
N TRP A 706 -5.32 -8.93 12.02
CA TRP A 706 -6.61 -8.96 11.34
C TRP A 706 -7.76 -8.63 12.30
N ARG A 707 -8.62 -7.71 11.86
CA ARG A 707 -9.89 -7.39 12.50
C ARG A 707 -11.04 -7.82 11.60
N HIS A 708 -12.13 -8.24 12.21
CA HIS A 708 -13.33 -8.75 11.53
C HIS A 708 -14.53 -7.98 12.07
N GLU A 709 -15.39 -7.49 11.19
CA GLU A 709 -16.72 -6.93 11.52
C GLU A 709 -16.68 -5.86 12.62
N THR A 710 -15.66 -5.01 12.59
CA THR A 710 -15.41 -3.97 13.58
C THR A 710 -15.04 -2.68 12.88
N ASP A 711 -15.24 -1.55 13.57
CA ASP A 711 -14.85 -0.24 13.06
C ASP A 711 -13.35 -0.21 12.68
N PRO A 712 -12.99 0.48 11.58
CA PRO A 712 -13.86 1.32 10.75
C PRO A 712 -14.62 0.57 9.63
N HIS A 713 -14.53 -0.76 9.55
CA HIS A 713 -15.12 -1.56 8.47
C HIS A 713 -16.06 -2.66 9.02
N PRO A 714 -17.23 -2.30 9.58
CA PRO A 714 -18.13 -3.25 10.27
C PRO A 714 -18.75 -4.31 9.35
N ALA A 715 -18.69 -4.11 8.02
CA ALA A 715 -19.20 -5.06 7.04
C ALA A 715 -18.18 -6.12 6.60
N SER A 716 -16.91 -5.97 6.97
CA SER A 716 -15.85 -6.82 6.43
C SER A 716 -14.66 -7.01 7.38
N THR A 717 -13.57 -7.53 6.83
CA THR A 717 -12.27 -7.69 7.47
C THR A 717 -11.36 -6.55 7.07
N HIS A 718 -10.39 -6.22 7.93
CA HIS A 718 -9.37 -5.24 7.60
C HIS A 718 -8.08 -5.49 8.40
N ALA A 719 -6.95 -5.11 7.81
CA ALA A 719 -5.66 -5.21 8.48
C ALA A 719 -5.44 -4.01 9.39
N THR A 720 -4.78 -4.24 10.51
CA THR A 720 -4.28 -3.20 11.42
C THR A 720 -2.81 -3.44 11.73
N LEU A 721 -2.08 -2.39 12.08
CA LEU A 721 -0.75 -2.50 12.67
C LEU A 721 -0.88 -2.37 14.18
N ALA A 722 -0.54 -3.44 14.90
CA ALA A 722 -0.72 -3.54 16.34
C ALA A 722 0.62 -3.67 17.07
N TYR A 723 0.63 -3.24 18.32
CA TYR A 723 1.78 -3.25 19.21
C TYR A 723 1.45 -3.98 20.52
N GLN A 724 2.39 -4.79 21.00
CA GLN A 724 2.36 -5.41 22.32
C GLN A 724 3.74 -5.30 22.96
N ARG A 725 3.77 -5.29 24.29
CA ARG A 725 5.02 -5.42 25.04
C ARG A 725 4.94 -6.47 26.12
N LYS A 726 6.11 -6.99 26.48
CA LYS A 726 6.29 -7.93 27.59
C LYS A 726 7.37 -7.39 28.52
N PRO A 727 6.99 -6.73 29.62
CA PRO A 727 7.97 -6.36 30.65
C PRO A 727 8.62 -7.61 31.27
N PRO A 728 9.84 -7.50 31.82
CA PRO A 728 10.53 -8.62 32.47
C PRO A 728 9.69 -9.24 33.58
N GLY A 729 9.63 -10.57 33.62
CA GLY A 729 8.86 -11.31 34.63
C GLY A 729 7.34 -11.16 34.55
N LYS A 730 6.81 -10.41 33.58
CA LYS A 730 5.36 -10.21 33.37
C LYS A 730 4.87 -10.90 32.09
N PRO A 731 3.57 -11.22 31.98
CA PRO A 731 2.98 -11.70 30.73
C PRO A 731 2.97 -10.59 29.67
N TRP A 732 2.68 -10.98 28.42
CA TRP A 732 2.41 -10.03 27.34
C TRP A 732 1.17 -9.18 27.67
N GLU A 733 1.26 -7.87 27.42
CA GLU A 733 0.11 -6.97 27.54
C GLU A 733 -0.89 -7.17 26.39
N LYS A 734 -2.13 -6.68 26.54
CA LYS A 734 -3.13 -6.69 25.47
C LYS A 734 -2.65 -5.88 24.25
N PRO A 735 -3.02 -6.27 23.02
CA PRO A 735 -2.63 -5.54 21.82
C PRO A 735 -3.24 -4.13 21.77
N GLN A 736 -2.39 -3.13 21.53
CA GLN A 736 -2.79 -1.78 21.18
C GLN A 736 -2.75 -1.64 19.65
N VAL A 737 -3.87 -1.25 19.04
CA VAL A 737 -3.87 -0.93 17.61
C VAL A 737 -3.25 0.44 17.42
N LEU A 738 -2.16 0.51 16.63
CA LEU A 738 -1.49 1.76 16.31
C LEU A 738 -2.07 2.40 15.04
N ILE A 739 -2.41 1.60 14.03
CA ILE A 739 -2.87 2.06 12.71
C ILE A 739 -3.98 1.15 12.20
N ALA A 740 -5.04 1.73 11.62
CA ALA A 740 -6.08 1.00 10.89
C ALA A 740 -6.10 1.39 9.41
N SER A 741 -6.36 0.41 8.54
CA SER A 741 -6.34 0.59 7.08
C SER A 741 -7.51 1.46 6.57
N PRO A 742 -7.28 2.27 5.51
CA PRO A 742 -8.32 3.10 4.89
C PRO A 742 -9.39 2.30 4.12
N PHE A 743 -9.05 1.08 3.70
CA PHE A 743 -9.95 0.15 3.02
C PHE A 743 -10.05 -1.17 3.79
N SER A 744 -11.20 -1.84 3.61
CA SER A 744 -11.41 -3.22 4.01
C SER A 744 -10.65 -4.20 3.11
N GLU A 745 -10.83 -5.49 3.34
CA GLU A 745 -10.20 -6.58 2.62
C GLU A 745 -8.68 -6.66 2.83
N TYR A 746 -8.04 -7.48 1.98
CA TYR A 746 -6.61 -7.71 2.01
C TYR A 746 -5.80 -6.43 1.86
N SER A 747 -4.92 -6.23 2.82
CA SER A 747 -3.94 -5.17 2.81
C SER A 747 -2.71 -5.58 3.61
N VAL A 748 -1.60 -4.89 3.34
CA VAL A 748 -0.32 -5.11 3.98
C VAL A 748 0.21 -3.78 4.49
N PHE A 749 0.65 -3.77 5.74
CA PHE A 749 1.56 -2.74 6.23
C PHE A 749 2.97 -3.30 6.09
N TYR A 750 3.79 -2.76 5.19
CA TYR A 750 5.19 -3.20 5.03
C TYR A 750 6.04 -2.63 6.16
N HIS A 751 5.74 -2.99 7.40
CA HIS A 751 6.29 -2.35 8.59
C HIS A 751 7.67 -2.89 8.98
N ARG A 752 8.44 -2.10 9.72
CA ARG A 752 9.75 -2.43 10.30
C ARG A 752 9.85 -1.76 11.66
N LEU A 753 10.17 -2.53 12.69
CA LEU A 753 10.43 -2.00 14.03
C LEU A 753 11.94 -1.99 14.28
N THR A 754 12.49 -0.83 14.61
CA THR A 754 13.88 -0.66 15.06
C THR A 754 13.91 0.08 16.40
N ILE A 755 15.05 0.00 17.08
CA ILE A 755 15.32 0.67 18.34
C ILE A 755 16.66 1.40 18.24
N ASP A 756 16.74 2.59 18.83
CA ASP A 756 18.01 3.30 18.92
C ASP A 756 18.78 2.96 20.22
N ARG A 757 20.01 3.45 20.34
CA ARG A 757 20.86 3.22 21.53
C ARG A 757 20.32 3.88 22.81
N LYS A 758 19.35 4.78 22.68
CA LYS A 758 18.66 5.44 23.79
C LYS A 758 17.36 4.71 24.20
N GLY A 759 17.01 3.62 23.52
CA GLY A 759 15.80 2.84 23.79
C GLY A 759 14.53 3.42 23.17
N ARG A 760 14.64 4.37 22.23
CA ARG A 760 13.48 4.91 21.50
C ARG A 760 13.11 3.95 20.37
N LEU A 761 11.81 3.71 20.21
CA LEU A 761 11.26 2.82 19.19
C LEU A 761 10.94 3.61 17.93
N PHE A 762 11.30 3.07 16.77
CA PHE A 762 10.97 3.61 15.46
C PHE A 762 10.24 2.54 14.64
N LEU A 763 9.02 2.86 14.22
CA LEU A 763 8.17 2.00 13.43
C LEU A 763 7.96 2.63 12.05
N SER A 764 8.74 2.17 11.08
CA SER A 764 8.62 2.57 9.68
C SER A 764 7.59 1.69 8.97
N TYR A 765 6.67 2.26 8.20
CA TYR A 765 5.65 1.50 7.46
C TYR A 765 5.20 2.24 6.20
N ASP A 766 4.68 1.50 5.23
CA ASP A 766 3.80 2.01 4.19
C ASP A 766 2.61 1.07 4.03
N TYR A 767 1.55 1.54 3.38
CA TYR A 767 0.28 0.83 3.22
C TYR A 767 0.08 0.36 1.78
N TRP A 768 -0.25 -0.92 1.64
CA TRP A 768 -0.63 -1.54 0.37
C TRP A 768 -2.06 -2.10 0.50
N SER A 769 -2.92 -1.77 -0.46
CA SER A 769 -4.32 -2.24 -0.52
C SER A 769 -4.50 -3.28 -1.62
N THR A 770 -5.40 -4.25 -1.45
CA THR A 770 -5.78 -5.17 -2.54
C THR A 770 -6.40 -4.44 -3.72
N PHE A 771 -7.14 -3.36 -3.49
CA PHE A 771 -7.90 -2.64 -4.50
C PHE A 771 -6.98 -1.96 -5.52
N TRP A 772 -6.99 -2.49 -6.75
CA TRP A 772 -6.05 -2.11 -7.80
C TRP A 772 -6.23 -0.67 -8.26
N PHE A 773 -7.46 -0.21 -8.50
CA PHE A 773 -7.77 1.17 -8.89
C PHE A 773 -7.13 2.20 -7.96
N TYR A 774 -7.28 2.03 -6.64
CA TYR A 774 -6.65 2.91 -5.64
C TYR A 774 -5.13 2.90 -5.74
N ARG A 775 -4.53 1.71 -5.91
CA ARG A 775 -3.07 1.56 -6.03
C ARG A 775 -2.54 2.19 -7.31
N ASN A 776 -3.25 2.02 -8.41
CA ASN A 776 -2.93 2.59 -9.71
C ASN A 776 -3.09 4.10 -9.71
N ASP A 777 -4.02 4.65 -8.95
CA ASP A 777 -4.20 6.09 -8.91
C ASP A 777 -3.02 6.83 -8.23
N GLN A 778 -2.14 6.14 -7.49
CA GLN A 778 -0.99 6.74 -6.79
C GLN A 778 0.37 6.32 -7.37
N PRO A 779 1.25 7.27 -7.75
CA PRO A 779 2.54 6.93 -8.39
C PRO A 779 3.62 6.46 -7.40
N SER A 780 3.58 6.89 -6.14
CA SER A 780 4.61 6.59 -5.15
C SER A 780 4.02 6.17 -3.80
N ARG A 781 4.81 5.42 -3.03
CA ARG A 781 4.50 5.01 -1.65
C ARG A 781 5.67 5.32 -0.76
N GLU A 782 5.71 6.56 -0.29
CA GLU A 782 6.65 6.95 0.74
C GLU A 782 6.26 6.29 2.06
N ARG A 783 7.27 5.89 2.84
CA ARG A 783 7.03 5.32 4.15
C ARG A 783 6.81 6.44 5.16
N SER A 784 6.01 6.14 6.17
CA SER A 784 5.86 6.94 7.37
C SER A 784 6.58 6.31 8.54
N VAL A 785 7.00 7.12 9.51
CA VAL A 785 7.70 6.65 10.71
C VAL A 785 6.96 7.11 11.96
N LEU A 786 6.46 6.16 12.76
CA LEU A 786 6.05 6.41 14.13
C LEU A 786 7.26 6.27 15.06
N MET A 787 7.33 7.13 16.07
CA MET A 787 8.33 7.07 17.13
C MET A 787 7.65 6.99 18.49
N SER A 788 8.20 6.16 19.38
CA SER A 788 7.93 6.20 20.81
C SER A 788 9.21 6.46 21.59
N ALA A 789 9.22 7.54 22.38
CA ALA A 789 10.35 7.90 23.24
C ALA A 789 10.24 7.30 24.66
N ASN A 790 9.19 6.54 24.97
CA ASN A 790 8.85 6.13 26.34
C ASN A 790 8.41 4.66 26.45
N GLY A 791 9.07 3.77 25.71
CA GLY A 791 8.81 2.32 25.77
C GLY A 791 7.42 1.94 25.23
N GLY A 792 6.97 2.63 24.19
CA GLY A 792 5.70 2.37 23.50
C GLY A 792 4.45 2.83 24.23
N LYS A 793 4.56 3.66 25.28
CA LYS A 793 3.39 4.22 26.00
C LYS A 793 2.64 5.23 25.15
N THR A 794 3.37 6.09 24.44
CA THR A 794 2.80 7.05 23.48
C THR A 794 3.56 7.03 22.17
N TRP A 795 2.88 7.40 21.09
CA TRP A 795 3.41 7.39 19.73
C TRP A 795 3.14 8.72 19.06
N LYS A 796 4.11 9.23 18.30
CA LYS A 796 3.97 10.37 17.38
C LYS A 796 4.55 10.00 16.02
N LEU A 797 4.24 10.77 14.98
CA LEU A 797 4.97 10.68 13.71
C LEU A 797 6.32 11.41 13.88
N ALA A 798 7.42 10.77 13.49
CA ALA A 798 8.78 11.27 13.76
C ALA A 798 9.12 12.49 12.90
N GLU A 799 9.76 13.51 13.45
CA GLU A 799 10.27 14.67 12.72
C GLU A 799 11.80 14.64 12.68
N GLY A 800 12.45 15.35 11.75
CA GLY A 800 13.92 15.37 11.70
C GLY A 800 14.57 15.88 12.97
N LYS A 801 13.91 16.76 13.74
CA LYS A 801 14.37 17.19 15.07
C LYS A 801 14.42 16.04 16.10
N ASP A 802 13.61 15.00 15.93
CA ASP A 802 13.66 13.81 16.78
C ASP A 802 14.90 12.95 16.48
N LEU A 803 15.56 13.17 15.35
CA LEU A 803 16.74 12.42 14.89
C LEU A 803 18.07 13.16 15.14
N ARG A 804 18.01 14.43 15.58
CA ARG A 804 19.16 15.31 15.82
C ARG A 804 19.75 15.17 17.21
#